data_AF-A0A2A9P514-F1
#
_entry.id   AF-A0A2A9P514-F1
#
_cell.length_a   1.000
_cell.length_b   1.000
_cell.length_c   1.000
_cell.angle_alpha   90.00
_cell.angle_beta   90.00
_cell.angle_gamma   90.00
#
_symmetry.space_group_name_H-M   'P 1'
#
loop_
_entity.id
_entity.type
_entity.pdbx_description
1 polymer ?
#
loop_
_entity_poly.entity_id
_entity_poly.type
_entity_poly.pdbx_seq_one_letter_code
_entity_poly.pdbx_strand_id
1 'polypeptide(L)'
;MRPAAWEIFACLCNGGTLVVRGSEWEPAIRQLDVLICTPTILSKYQPSEYPKIRVVATAGEPTSQVLADRWAAHGTYWNCCGPTETTIVNTMSRHVVGEPVSIGRPTPNNTVYILDEANEPVPLGEPGVMWAGGHGISRGYVGLEAKTKESYIPDVFLGDGWRMYCTGDLGRWRPDGSIDILGRCDDQVKVKGFRVELDGVATSLADSPGVSRAAALLIDGDIHGFVVPSGQDCGVILQHARKLQPYYAVPARIHQLDSFPTTANGKIDKKALRAVACPPEPEEEKRPASASSDCGTLVETRSVASSAAASTLTDISDPTTEERLTGPMDEKWLPQPLRGLRHRVLIVYRRLFSLVWLMNLAALATLVVLRPRLEWLATLTAANLVTAVLVRQDSVINLLYAIFCSVPVSAPLWLRSRCASIYHLGGVHSGAGVCATAWLLASTVRSTVLYALTGGPAPGDSLAGLVVSWLLSVLCCVIVGCAWPSFRKRHHDVFERMHRFLGWSSLSLFWARTVLAARDSAPGVDLGSALIRSPPFWMLGIATCSVASSWLWLRRVRVDAVPLSDHAIQLSFDYAVPVNGSFARISTRPLLEWHSFATIPAPHGTASETLGNRPGFSLVVSNAGDWTKACIRNPPTHLWVRGRPTCGVMRIATLFNRVVIVATGSGIGPLLGHIAQPSCPTQLIWSAPSPEQTFGKGILDTIRRSIPDAVIHDTRLKGRPDLVTMAFNLARDFNAEAVIIISNEKITKKVVYGLETRGVSAYGAIFDS
;
A
#
# COMPACT_ATOMS: atom_id res chain seq x y z
N MET A 1 18.05 -1.48 2.83
CA MET A 1 17.51 -0.23 3.43
C MET A 1 18.54 0.63 4.15
N ARG A 2 19.74 0.13 4.54
CA ARG A 2 20.65 0.90 5.42
C ARG A 2 21.22 2.20 4.83
N PRO A 3 21.71 2.27 3.57
CA PRO A 3 22.20 3.54 3.00
C PRO A 3 21.08 4.56 2.73
N ALA A 4 19.86 4.07 2.45
CA ALA A 4 18.74 4.90 2.01
C ALA A 4 18.30 5.95 3.03
N ALA A 5 18.43 5.68 4.34
CA ALA A 5 18.04 6.65 5.37
C ALA A 5 18.93 7.91 5.33
N TRP A 6 20.25 7.73 5.21
CA TRP A 6 21.17 8.87 5.07
C TRP A 6 20.95 9.59 3.74
N GLU A 7 20.84 8.85 2.63
CA GLU A 7 20.58 9.43 1.30
C GLU A 7 19.33 10.31 1.29
N ILE A 8 18.23 9.86 1.91
CA ILE A 8 16.96 10.61 1.96
C ILE A 8 17.10 11.82 2.89
N PHE A 9 17.43 11.60 4.16
CA PHE A 9 17.36 12.66 5.17
C PHE A 9 18.50 13.67 5.03
N ALA A 10 19.73 13.23 4.76
CA ALA A 10 20.84 14.15 4.56
C ALA A 10 20.61 15.03 3.33
N CYS A 11 20.07 14.47 2.23
CA CYS A 11 19.71 15.25 1.06
C CYS A 11 18.64 16.30 1.37
N LEU A 12 17.51 15.89 1.99
CA LEU A 12 16.40 16.80 2.26
C LEU A 12 16.75 17.88 3.30
N CYS A 13 17.54 17.55 4.33
CA CYS A 13 17.96 18.52 5.35
C CYS A 13 19.00 19.53 4.85
N ASN A 14 19.72 19.25 3.76
CA ASN A 14 20.75 20.13 3.21
C ASN A 14 20.35 20.77 1.87
N GLY A 15 19.07 20.71 1.48
CA GLY A 15 18.57 21.31 0.24
C GLY A 15 19.04 20.63 -1.05
N GLY A 16 19.47 19.36 -0.96
CA GLY A 16 19.90 18.57 -2.11
C GLY A 16 18.73 18.05 -2.95
N THR A 17 19.05 17.57 -4.16
CA THR A 17 18.10 16.87 -5.03
C THR A 17 18.25 15.35 -4.86
N LEU A 18 17.18 14.69 -4.40
CA LEU A 18 17.18 13.23 -4.26
C LEU A 18 16.83 12.58 -5.60
N VAL A 19 17.80 11.91 -6.22
CA VAL A 19 17.60 11.17 -7.47
C VAL A 19 17.16 9.74 -7.16
N VAL A 20 15.89 9.43 -7.43
CA VAL A 20 15.34 8.08 -7.23
C VAL A 20 15.63 7.24 -8.47
N ARG A 21 16.36 6.15 -8.30
CA ARG A 21 16.64 5.21 -9.39
C ARG A 21 15.42 4.37 -9.77
N GLY A 22 15.34 3.97 -11.04
CA GLY A 22 14.45 2.92 -11.52
C GLY A 22 15.07 1.52 -11.40
N SER A 23 14.55 0.58 -12.20
CA SER A 23 15.18 -0.74 -12.41
C SER A 23 16.55 -0.61 -13.09
N GLU A 24 16.72 0.37 -13.96
CA GLU A 24 17.99 0.72 -14.59
C GLU A 24 18.78 1.69 -13.71
N TRP A 25 20.03 1.32 -13.38
CA TRP A 25 20.89 2.06 -12.46
C TRP A 25 21.69 3.15 -13.17
N GLU A 26 22.17 2.91 -14.40
CA GLU A 26 23.08 3.81 -15.13
C GLU A 26 22.53 5.24 -15.31
N PRO A 27 21.26 5.46 -15.68
CA PRO A 27 20.74 6.82 -15.87
C PRO A 27 20.74 7.65 -14.58
N ALA A 28 20.54 7.00 -13.43
CA ALA A 28 20.49 7.67 -12.14
C ALA A 28 21.90 8.04 -11.66
N ILE A 29 22.86 7.10 -11.70
CA ILE A 29 24.23 7.33 -11.21
C ILE A 29 24.95 8.44 -12.00
N ARG A 30 24.63 8.63 -13.30
CA ARG A 30 25.17 9.73 -14.13
C ARG A 30 24.74 11.12 -13.66
N GLN A 31 23.73 11.22 -12.79
CA GLN A 31 23.21 12.48 -12.27
C GLN A 31 23.73 12.81 -10.87
N LEU A 32 24.42 11.89 -10.20
CA LEU A 32 24.79 12.03 -8.80
C LEU A 32 26.06 12.87 -8.63
N ASP A 33 26.04 13.76 -7.63
CA ASP A 33 27.25 14.43 -7.11
C ASP A 33 27.84 13.68 -5.90
N VAL A 34 26.99 12.96 -5.15
CA VAL A 34 27.33 12.24 -3.93
C VAL A 34 26.76 10.83 -4.01
N LEU A 35 27.59 9.82 -3.73
CA LEU A 35 27.20 8.41 -3.76
C LEU A 35 27.65 7.72 -2.48
N ILE A 36 26.72 6.99 -1.83
CA ILE A 36 27.06 6.03 -0.78
C ILE A 36 26.68 4.62 -1.23
N CYS A 37 27.61 3.67 -1.14
CA CYS A 37 27.34 2.28 -1.54
C CYS A 37 28.32 1.32 -0.85
N THR A 38 28.23 0.03 -1.18
CA THR A 38 29.22 -0.95 -0.70
C THR A 38 30.42 -0.98 -1.66
N PRO A 39 31.63 -1.34 -1.18
CA PRO A 39 32.80 -1.54 -2.04
C PRO A 39 32.52 -2.46 -3.24
N THR A 40 31.77 -3.56 -3.04
CA THR A 40 31.38 -4.49 -4.11
C THR A 40 30.53 -3.87 -5.22
N ILE A 41 29.71 -2.88 -4.89
CA ILE A 41 28.93 -2.14 -5.90
C ILE A 41 29.81 -1.11 -6.58
N LEU A 42 30.62 -0.38 -5.81
CA LEU A 42 31.49 0.66 -6.33
C LEU A 42 32.56 0.12 -7.29
N SER A 43 33.08 -1.08 -7.05
CA SER A 43 34.14 -1.71 -7.86
C SER A 43 33.74 -1.95 -9.32
N LYS A 44 32.44 -1.97 -9.62
CA LYS A 44 31.90 -2.16 -10.98
C LYS A 44 32.00 -0.91 -11.84
N TYR A 45 32.24 0.26 -11.24
CA TYR A 45 32.21 1.55 -11.93
C TYR A 45 33.59 2.19 -11.98
N GLN A 46 33.88 2.86 -13.10
CA GLN A 46 35.09 3.65 -13.26
C GLN A 46 34.79 5.15 -13.05
N PRO A 47 35.55 5.88 -12.21
CA PRO A 47 35.28 7.30 -11.97
C PRO A 47 35.27 8.14 -13.26
N SER A 48 36.09 7.79 -14.24
CA SER A 48 36.16 8.46 -15.55
C SER A 48 34.84 8.46 -16.32
N GLU A 49 33.97 7.48 -16.11
CA GLU A 49 32.66 7.36 -16.76
C GLU A 49 31.58 8.22 -16.09
N TYR A 50 31.84 8.67 -14.86
CA TYR A 50 30.89 9.37 -13.99
C TYR A 50 31.48 10.67 -13.41
N PRO A 51 31.88 11.64 -14.27
CA PRO A 51 32.63 12.84 -13.84
C PRO A 51 31.86 13.80 -12.92
N LYS A 52 30.54 13.59 -12.74
CA LYS A 52 29.74 14.39 -11.80
C LYS A 52 29.92 13.96 -10.36
N ILE A 53 30.32 12.72 -10.10
CA ILE A 53 30.45 12.19 -8.73
C ILE A 53 31.68 12.81 -8.07
N ARG A 54 31.46 13.71 -7.10
CA ARG A 54 32.52 14.41 -6.37
C ARG A 54 32.84 13.78 -5.03
N VAL A 55 31.85 13.11 -4.42
CA VAL A 55 32.00 12.49 -3.10
C VAL A 55 31.47 11.07 -3.15
N VAL A 56 32.30 10.12 -2.72
CA VAL A 56 31.92 8.72 -2.54
C VAL A 56 32.15 8.31 -1.11
N ALA A 57 31.17 7.64 -0.52
CA ALA A 57 31.32 6.96 0.76
C ALA A 57 31.09 5.46 0.58
N THR A 58 31.99 4.63 1.08
CA THR A 58 31.76 3.18 1.16
C THR A 58 31.50 2.74 2.58
N ALA A 59 30.50 1.88 2.76
CA ALA A 59 30.22 1.26 4.05
C ALA A 59 29.77 -0.19 3.88
N GLY A 60 29.83 -0.94 4.97
CA GLY A 60 29.20 -2.26 5.05
C GLY A 60 30.08 -3.42 4.63
N GLU A 61 31.26 -3.21 4.02
CA GLU A 61 32.28 -4.24 3.73
C GLU A 61 33.68 -3.60 3.84
N PRO A 62 34.75 -4.38 4.08
CA PRO A 62 36.12 -3.89 3.90
C PRO A 62 36.32 -3.38 2.47
N THR A 63 36.96 -2.22 2.33
CA THR A 63 37.35 -1.67 1.02
C THR A 63 38.81 -1.98 0.72
N SER A 64 39.14 -2.19 -0.56
CA SER A 64 40.52 -2.42 -0.97
C SER A 64 41.25 -1.09 -1.18
N GLN A 65 42.56 -1.10 -0.92
CA GLN A 65 43.44 0.06 -1.13
C GLN A 65 43.30 0.63 -2.55
N VAL A 66 43.34 -0.25 -3.56
CA VAL A 66 43.22 0.12 -4.98
C VAL A 66 41.90 0.82 -5.29
N LEU A 67 40.78 0.36 -4.70
CA LEU A 67 39.48 0.97 -4.94
C LEU A 67 39.39 2.35 -4.28
N ALA A 68 39.85 2.47 -3.04
CA ALA A 68 39.87 3.72 -2.31
C ALA A 68 40.76 4.77 -2.99
N ASP A 69 41.99 4.41 -3.39
CA ASP A 69 42.92 5.29 -4.10
C ASP A 69 42.33 5.77 -5.43
N ARG A 70 41.71 4.86 -6.20
CA ARG A 70 41.10 5.18 -7.50
C ARG A 70 40.03 6.26 -7.39
N TRP A 71 39.14 6.16 -6.40
CA TRP A 71 38.05 7.13 -6.22
C TRP A 71 38.51 8.39 -5.48
N ALA A 72 39.49 8.29 -4.58
CA ALA A 72 40.11 9.42 -3.92
C ALA A 72 40.94 10.29 -4.89
N ALA A 73 41.48 9.71 -5.96
CA ALA A 73 42.15 10.46 -7.02
C ALA A 73 41.17 11.28 -7.88
N HIS A 74 39.90 10.87 -7.96
CA HIS A 74 38.86 11.56 -8.73
C HIS A 74 38.10 12.60 -7.90
N GLY A 75 37.88 12.33 -6.61
CA GLY A 75 37.10 13.18 -5.73
C GLY A 75 37.37 12.87 -4.26
N THR A 76 36.42 13.17 -3.39
CA THR A 76 36.53 12.84 -1.96
C THR A 76 36.03 11.43 -1.71
N TYR A 77 36.86 10.57 -1.14
CA TYR A 77 36.48 9.22 -0.74
C TYR A 77 36.43 9.09 0.78
N TRP A 78 35.32 8.55 1.29
CA TRP A 78 35.12 8.22 2.69
C TRP A 78 34.97 6.71 2.86
N ASN A 79 35.72 6.15 3.81
CA ASN A 79 35.52 4.79 4.26
C ASN A 79 34.82 4.82 5.61
N CYS A 80 33.67 4.16 5.70
CA CYS A 80 32.76 4.23 6.85
C CYS A 80 32.52 2.83 7.42
N CYS A 81 32.43 2.73 8.75
CA CYS A 81 32.06 1.49 9.43
C CYS A 81 30.96 1.75 10.45
N GLY A 82 29.99 0.83 10.53
CA GLY A 82 28.88 0.94 11.47
C GLY A 82 27.90 -0.21 11.34
N PRO A 83 27.46 -0.82 12.46
CA PRO A 83 26.37 -1.79 12.45
C PRO A 83 25.00 -1.09 12.39
N THR A 84 23.94 -1.85 12.11
CA THR A 84 22.54 -1.31 12.07
C THR A 84 22.05 -0.82 13.43
N GLU A 85 22.65 -1.39 14.47
CA GLU A 85 22.44 -1.13 15.88
C GLU A 85 22.99 0.23 16.31
N THR A 86 23.71 0.89 15.39
CA THR A 86 24.05 2.32 15.43
C THR A 86 23.28 3.08 14.33
N THR A 87 23.37 4.41 14.28
CA THR A 87 22.78 5.26 13.25
C THR A 87 23.57 5.20 11.94
N ILE A 88 23.61 4.03 11.30
CA ILE A 88 24.22 3.73 9.99
C ILE A 88 25.75 3.69 10.01
N VAL A 89 26.40 4.75 10.50
CA VAL A 89 27.87 4.90 10.54
C VAL A 89 28.28 5.24 11.97
N ASN A 90 29.21 4.47 12.51
CA ASN A 90 29.80 4.65 13.83
C ASN A 90 31.16 5.35 13.73
N THR A 91 31.99 4.94 12.77
CA THR A 91 33.32 5.50 12.49
C THR A 91 33.47 5.84 11.01
N MET A 92 34.26 6.87 10.71
CA MET A 92 34.57 7.24 9.33
C MET A 92 35.98 7.81 9.18
N SER A 93 36.59 7.55 8.03
CA SER A 93 37.86 8.16 7.61
C SER A 93 37.75 8.74 6.20
N ARG A 94 38.35 9.92 6.00
CA ARG A 94 38.60 10.43 4.66
C ARG A 94 39.87 9.78 4.15
N HIS A 95 39.79 9.11 3.01
CA HIS A 95 40.95 8.46 2.41
C HIS A 95 41.81 9.46 1.64
N VAL A 96 43.11 9.36 1.80
CA VAL A 96 44.12 10.09 1.02
C VAL A 96 44.87 9.09 0.17
N VAL A 97 45.05 9.42 -1.11
CA VAL A 97 45.70 8.52 -2.09
C VAL A 97 47.07 8.10 -1.59
N GLY A 98 47.31 6.78 -1.53
CA GLY A 98 48.57 6.18 -1.11
C GLY A 98 48.71 5.97 0.40
N GLU A 99 47.80 6.49 1.22
CA GLU A 99 47.76 6.17 2.66
C GLU A 99 46.98 4.87 2.92
N PRO A 100 47.29 4.11 3.98
CA PRO A 100 46.53 2.90 4.31
C PRO A 100 45.05 3.18 4.57
N VAL A 101 44.16 2.37 3.98
CA VAL A 101 42.72 2.43 4.25
C VAL A 101 42.44 2.25 5.75
N SER A 102 41.69 3.18 6.33
CA SER A 102 41.27 3.16 7.73
C SER A 102 39.76 3.34 7.85
N ILE A 103 39.16 2.84 8.94
CA ILE A 103 37.78 3.17 9.32
C ILE A 103 37.71 4.45 10.18
N GLY A 104 38.87 5.01 10.52
CA GLY A 104 38.99 6.34 11.10
C GLY A 104 38.58 6.40 12.56
N ARG A 105 37.91 7.50 12.92
CA ARG A 105 37.52 7.84 14.30
C ARG A 105 36.00 7.82 14.45
N PRO A 106 35.46 7.78 15.68
CA PRO A 106 34.02 7.89 15.92
C PRO A 106 33.42 9.16 15.30
N THR A 107 32.22 9.06 14.72
CA THR A 107 31.47 10.21 14.23
C THR A 107 30.93 11.06 15.39
N PRO A 108 30.52 12.33 15.16
CA PRO A 108 29.97 13.17 16.22
C PRO A 108 28.84 12.49 17.01
N ASN A 109 28.87 12.64 18.33
CA ASN A 109 27.94 12.05 19.31
C ASN A 109 27.97 10.51 19.42
N ASN A 110 28.93 9.84 18.79
CA ASN A 110 29.23 8.42 18.99
C ASN A 110 30.54 8.25 19.76
N THR A 111 30.61 7.19 20.55
CA THR A 111 31.81 6.77 21.27
C THR A 111 32.19 5.36 20.83
N VAL A 112 33.49 5.04 20.87
CA VAL A 112 33.98 3.67 20.66
C VAL A 112 34.85 3.28 21.84
N TYR A 113 34.64 2.08 22.36
CA TYR A 113 35.51 1.44 23.34
C TYR A 113 36.11 0.18 22.73
N ILE A 114 37.36 -0.13 23.06
CA ILE A 114 38.00 -1.41 22.72
C ILE A 114 38.23 -2.11 24.05
N LEU A 115 37.48 -3.18 24.30
CA LEU A 115 37.42 -3.85 25.60
C LEU A 115 37.92 -5.29 25.52
N ASP A 116 38.45 -5.81 26.62
CA ASP A 116 38.79 -7.21 26.79
C ASP A 116 37.57 -8.08 27.18
N GLU A 117 37.80 -9.36 27.49
CA GLU A 117 36.75 -10.30 27.91
C GLU A 117 36.11 -9.96 29.26
N ALA A 118 36.79 -9.17 30.09
CA ALA A 118 36.28 -8.67 31.37
C ALA A 118 35.50 -7.35 31.22
N ASN A 119 35.36 -6.84 29.98
CA ASN A 119 34.83 -5.52 29.64
C ASN A 119 35.68 -4.34 30.17
N GLU A 120 36.98 -4.55 30.36
CA GLU A 120 37.93 -3.50 30.73
C GLU A 120 38.61 -2.91 29.48
N PRO A 121 38.90 -1.60 29.44
CA PRO A 121 39.59 -0.98 28.31
C PRO A 121 41.00 -1.54 28.11
N VAL A 122 41.32 -1.95 26.88
CA VAL A 122 42.67 -2.41 26.55
C VAL A 122 43.64 -1.24 26.33
N PRO A 123 44.95 -1.43 26.56
CA PRO A 123 45.97 -0.43 26.22
C PRO A 123 45.96 -0.06 24.74
N LEU A 124 46.48 1.13 24.43
CA LEU A 124 46.64 1.61 23.05
C LEU A 124 47.45 0.60 22.20
N GLY A 125 46.91 0.20 21.05
CA GLY A 125 47.54 -0.76 20.14
C GLY A 125 47.22 -2.24 20.41
N GLU A 126 46.64 -2.56 21.57
CA GLU A 126 46.22 -3.94 21.87
C GLU A 126 44.86 -4.25 21.23
N PRO A 127 44.65 -5.50 20.75
CA PRO A 127 43.38 -5.92 20.19
C PRO A 127 42.33 -6.15 21.28
N GLY A 128 41.09 -5.77 21.00
CA GLY A 128 39.93 -6.08 21.83
C GLY A 128 38.64 -6.04 21.02
N VAL A 129 37.51 -6.30 21.68
CA VAL A 129 36.19 -6.22 21.07
C VAL A 129 35.73 -4.75 21.04
N MET A 130 35.27 -4.30 19.88
CA MET A 130 34.75 -2.96 19.70
C MET A 130 33.32 -2.85 20.24
N TRP A 131 33.13 -1.90 21.15
CA TRP A 131 31.83 -1.49 21.66
C TRP A 131 31.48 -0.09 21.15
N ALA A 132 30.25 0.10 20.72
CA ALA A 132 29.73 1.42 20.36
C ALA A 132 29.04 2.03 21.59
N GLY A 133 29.26 3.32 21.85
CA GLY A 133 28.60 4.16 22.85
C GLY A 133 27.93 5.40 22.22
N GLY A 134 27.19 6.18 23.02
CA GLY A 134 26.66 7.50 22.64
C GLY A 134 25.26 7.53 22.01
N HIS A 135 24.90 8.69 21.47
CA HIS A 135 23.53 9.01 21.03
C HIS A 135 23.11 8.28 19.73
N GLY A 136 24.07 7.79 18.96
CA GLY A 136 23.79 7.04 17.73
C GLY A 136 23.39 5.59 17.97
N ILE A 137 23.28 5.12 19.21
CA ILE A 137 22.90 3.74 19.50
C ILE A 137 21.39 3.56 19.43
N SER A 138 20.96 2.43 18.87
CA SER A 138 19.55 2.08 18.79
C SER A 138 18.96 1.73 20.17
N ARG A 139 17.64 1.75 20.30
CA ARG A 139 16.97 1.37 21.56
C ARG A 139 17.05 -0.13 21.87
N GLY A 140 17.41 -0.97 20.89
CA GLY A 140 17.38 -2.42 20.98
C GLY A 140 16.58 -3.08 19.85
N TYR A 141 16.40 -4.40 19.96
CA TYR A 141 15.69 -5.21 18.98
C TYR A 141 14.17 -5.26 19.26
N VAL A 142 13.36 -5.00 18.23
CA VAL A 142 11.89 -4.99 18.34
C VAL A 142 11.38 -6.40 18.68
N GLY A 143 10.66 -6.52 19.81
CA GLY A 143 10.07 -7.79 20.26
C GLY A 143 11.08 -8.81 20.80
N LEU A 144 12.36 -8.44 20.99
CA LEU A 144 13.43 -9.34 21.42
C LEU A 144 14.20 -8.73 22.61
N GLU A 145 13.52 -8.61 23.75
CA GLU A 145 14.09 -8.01 24.97
C GLU A 145 15.28 -8.78 25.53
N ALA A 146 15.23 -10.11 25.50
CA ALA A 146 16.33 -10.96 25.97
C ALA A 146 17.62 -10.70 25.17
N LYS A 147 17.54 -10.74 23.83
CA LYS A 147 18.65 -10.42 22.94
C LYS A 147 19.13 -8.98 23.10
N THR A 148 18.22 -8.06 23.40
CA THR A 148 18.58 -6.66 23.68
C THR A 148 19.41 -6.54 24.96
N LYS A 149 19.05 -7.24 26.03
CA LYS A 149 19.82 -7.23 27.28
C LYS A 149 21.20 -7.89 27.14
N GLU A 150 21.30 -8.88 26.25
CA GLU A 150 22.57 -9.56 25.95
C GLU A 150 23.52 -8.66 25.14
N SER A 151 23.02 -7.98 24.10
CA SER A 151 23.88 -7.17 23.22
C SER A 151 24.08 -5.72 23.67
N TYR A 152 23.22 -5.20 24.57
CA TYR A 152 23.26 -3.82 25.04
C TYR A 152 23.37 -3.79 26.56
N ILE A 153 24.47 -3.24 27.08
CA ILE A 153 24.70 -3.08 28.53
C ILE A 153 24.81 -1.61 28.89
N PRO A 154 24.62 -1.22 30.17
CA PRO A 154 24.84 0.16 30.61
C PRO A 154 26.26 0.64 30.27
N ASP A 155 26.39 1.87 29.78
CA ASP A 155 27.68 2.50 29.55
C ASP A 155 28.24 3.00 30.89
N VAL A 156 29.18 2.22 31.45
CA VAL A 156 29.80 2.50 32.75
C VAL A 156 30.87 3.58 32.67
N PHE A 157 31.35 3.94 31.46
CA PHE A 157 32.46 4.88 31.29
C PHE A 157 31.98 6.34 31.25
N LEU A 158 30.78 6.58 30.74
CA LEU A 158 30.16 7.91 30.72
C LEU A 158 29.29 8.21 31.94
N GLY A 159 28.72 7.17 32.58
CA GLY A 159 27.91 7.32 33.80
C GLY A 159 26.64 8.18 33.62
N ASP A 160 26.21 8.41 32.38
CA ASP A 160 25.10 9.28 31.98
C ASP A 160 23.76 8.53 31.80
N GLY A 161 23.74 7.24 32.14
CA GLY A 161 22.58 6.36 32.04
C GLY A 161 22.30 5.81 30.64
N TRP A 162 23.18 6.08 29.67
CA TRP A 162 23.07 5.49 28.33
C TRP A 162 23.57 4.04 28.31
N ARG A 163 23.33 3.35 27.18
CA ARG A 163 23.77 1.97 26.95
C ARG A 163 24.84 1.95 25.87
N MET A 164 25.74 0.98 25.95
CA MET A 164 26.69 0.64 24.90
C MET A 164 26.34 -0.72 24.26
N TYR A 165 26.69 -0.87 22.98
CA TYR A 165 26.38 -2.05 22.16
C TYR A 165 27.65 -2.80 21.75
N CYS A 166 27.68 -4.11 21.97
CA CYS A 166 28.78 -4.97 21.52
C CYS A 166 28.67 -5.20 20.01
N THR A 167 29.65 -4.71 19.24
CA THR A 167 29.60 -4.82 17.77
C THR A 167 30.01 -6.21 17.25
N GLY A 168 30.77 -6.96 18.06
CA GLY A 168 31.43 -8.20 17.68
C GLY A 168 32.61 -8.02 16.71
N ASP A 169 32.94 -6.78 16.33
CA ASP A 169 34.13 -6.47 15.53
C ASP A 169 35.35 -6.41 16.45
N LEU A 170 36.45 -7.05 16.05
CA LEU A 170 37.74 -6.94 16.72
C LEU A 170 38.48 -5.73 16.17
N GLY A 171 39.06 -4.92 17.06
CA GLY A 171 39.83 -3.76 16.65
C GLY A 171 40.87 -3.34 17.67
N ARG A 172 41.68 -2.36 17.29
CA ARG A 172 42.66 -1.72 18.18
C ARG A 172 42.78 -0.24 17.85
N TRP A 173 43.09 0.57 18.85
CA TRP A 173 43.40 1.98 18.65
C TRP A 173 44.81 2.18 18.10
N ARG A 174 44.95 3.04 17.11
CA ARG A 174 46.24 3.58 16.67
C ARG A 174 46.63 4.82 17.48
N PRO A 175 47.93 5.15 17.56
CA PRO A 175 48.41 6.37 18.23
C PRO A 175 47.82 7.68 17.67
N ASP A 176 47.43 7.68 16.41
CA ASP A 176 46.75 8.81 15.77
C ASP A 176 45.24 8.89 16.10
N GLY A 177 44.74 8.03 16.99
CA GLY A 177 43.33 7.98 17.39
C GLY A 177 42.40 7.42 16.33
N SER A 178 42.90 6.77 15.27
CA SER A 178 42.09 5.97 14.34
C SER A 178 42.02 4.50 14.77
N ILE A 179 41.09 3.73 14.21
CA ILE A 179 40.86 2.33 14.59
C ILE A 179 41.29 1.39 13.45
N ASP A 180 42.03 0.35 13.83
CA ASP A 180 42.28 -0.83 13.02
C ASP A 180 41.17 -1.85 13.21
N ILE A 181 40.65 -2.41 12.11
CA ILE A 181 39.69 -3.52 12.16
C ILE A 181 40.44 -4.83 11.87
N LEU A 182 40.34 -5.78 12.80
CA LEU A 182 41.09 -7.05 12.79
C LEU A 182 40.22 -8.26 12.40
N GLY A 183 38.90 -8.06 12.32
CA GLY A 183 37.95 -9.10 11.96
C GLY A 183 36.75 -9.10 12.87
N ARG A 184 36.15 -10.27 13.07
CA ARG A 184 35.01 -10.47 13.97
C ARG A 184 35.28 -11.62 14.93
N CYS A 185 34.68 -11.56 16.11
CA CYS A 185 34.74 -12.63 17.11
C CYS A 185 33.58 -13.64 16.97
N ASP A 186 32.61 -13.40 16.08
CA ASP A 186 31.43 -14.25 15.86
C ASP A 186 31.32 -14.76 14.40
N ASP A 187 30.31 -15.58 14.13
CA ASP A 187 30.05 -16.23 12.83
C ASP A 187 29.28 -15.38 11.82
N GLN A 188 29.21 -14.08 12.09
CA GLN A 188 28.52 -13.15 11.23
C GLN A 188 29.37 -12.79 10.02
N VAL A 189 28.76 -12.88 8.84
CA VAL A 189 29.44 -12.56 7.58
C VAL A 189 28.72 -11.48 6.78
N LYS A 190 29.45 -10.89 5.83
CA LYS A 190 28.91 -9.93 4.87
C LYS A 190 29.00 -10.55 3.48
N VAL A 191 27.84 -10.77 2.85
CA VAL A 191 27.73 -11.32 1.49
C VAL A 191 27.12 -10.27 0.59
N LYS A 192 27.89 -9.77 -0.39
CA LYS A 192 27.44 -8.75 -1.35
C LYS A 192 26.84 -7.52 -0.66
N GLY A 193 27.39 -7.13 0.49
CA GLY A 193 26.95 -6.00 1.31
C GLY A 193 25.83 -6.30 2.31
N PHE A 194 25.29 -7.52 2.31
CA PHE A 194 24.25 -7.94 3.24
C PHE A 194 24.86 -8.64 4.45
N ARG A 195 24.46 -8.21 5.65
CA ARG A 195 24.78 -8.90 6.91
C ARG A 195 23.98 -10.20 6.95
N VAL A 196 24.66 -11.33 7.06
CA VAL A 196 24.07 -12.67 7.13
C VAL A 196 24.59 -13.36 8.38
N GLU A 197 23.68 -13.87 9.19
CA GLU A 197 24.00 -14.76 10.32
C GLU A 197 24.07 -16.19 9.78
N LEU A 198 25.26 -16.79 9.75
CA LEU A 198 25.44 -18.16 9.23
C LEU A 198 24.64 -19.18 10.05
N ASP A 199 24.44 -18.94 11.35
CA ASP A 199 23.59 -19.78 12.21
C ASP A 199 22.13 -19.76 11.77
N GLY A 200 21.62 -18.61 11.30
CA GLY A 200 20.27 -18.51 10.76
C GLY A 200 20.12 -19.35 9.48
N VAL A 201 21.15 -19.33 8.63
CA VAL A 201 21.21 -20.16 7.41
C VAL A 201 21.27 -21.64 7.79
N ALA A 202 22.17 -22.03 8.70
CA ALA A 202 22.27 -23.39 9.22
C ALA A 202 20.95 -23.87 9.83
N THR A 203 20.27 -23.04 10.63
CA THR A 203 18.96 -23.37 11.19
C THR A 203 17.92 -23.61 10.10
N SER A 204 17.87 -22.77 9.06
CA SER A 204 16.95 -22.97 7.94
C SER A 204 17.23 -24.20 7.09
N LEU A 205 18.50 -24.64 7.04
CA LEU A 205 18.87 -25.90 6.40
C LEU A 205 18.48 -27.11 7.26
N ALA A 206 18.64 -26.99 8.59
CA ALA A 206 18.26 -28.02 9.54
C ALA A 206 16.73 -28.21 9.66
N ASP A 207 15.93 -27.17 9.37
CA ASP A 207 14.46 -27.25 9.34
C ASP A 207 13.92 -28.00 8.10
N SER A 208 14.77 -28.29 7.11
CA SER A 208 14.38 -29.06 5.93
C SER A 208 14.10 -30.53 6.31
N PRO A 209 13.00 -31.14 5.83
CA PRO A 209 12.71 -32.54 6.07
C PRO A 209 13.89 -33.45 5.66
N GLY A 210 14.29 -34.33 6.58
CA GLY A 210 15.38 -35.28 6.36
C GLY A 210 16.78 -34.79 6.76
N VAL A 211 16.95 -33.51 7.13
CA VAL A 211 18.21 -32.98 7.67
C VAL A 211 18.19 -33.04 9.20
N SER A 212 19.17 -33.70 9.81
CA SER A 212 19.30 -33.80 11.27
C SER A 212 20.20 -32.70 11.85
N ARG A 213 21.27 -32.33 11.14
CA ARG A 213 22.19 -31.26 11.52
C ARG A 213 22.63 -30.50 10.28
N ALA A 214 22.83 -29.19 10.41
CA ALA A 214 23.35 -28.35 9.34
C ALA A 214 24.40 -27.36 9.87
N ALA A 215 25.29 -26.93 8.98
CA ALA A 215 26.25 -25.86 9.20
C ALA A 215 26.35 -24.99 7.93
N ALA A 216 26.76 -23.73 8.06
CA ALA A 216 26.99 -22.85 6.93
C ALA A 216 28.35 -22.16 7.05
N LEU A 217 29.07 -22.02 5.95
CA LEU A 217 30.37 -21.33 5.87
C LEU A 217 30.39 -20.40 4.67
N LEU A 218 31.14 -19.30 4.79
CA LEU A 218 31.48 -18.45 3.65
C LEU A 218 32.77 -18.95 2.99
N ILE A 219 32.69 -19.35 1.73
CA ILE A 219 33.82 -19.85 0.93
C ILE A 219 33.85 -19.03 -0.37
N ASP A 220 34.98 -18.37 -0.63
CA ASP A 220 35.23 -17.54 -1.82
C ASP A 220 34.12 -16.52 -2.15
N GLY A 221 33.49 -15.96 -1.11
CA GLY A 221 32.45 -14.94 -1.22
C GLY A 221 31.02 -15.47 -1.36
N ASP A 222 30.82 -16.78 -1.40
CA ASP A 222 29.50 -17.43 -1.45
C ASP A 222 29.26 -18.33 -0.22
N ILE A 223 27.98 -18.49 0.15
CA ILE A 223 27.59 -19.31 1.29
C ILE A 223 27.51 -20.77 0.85
N HIS A 224 28.23 -21.66 1.53
CA HIS A 224 28.16 -23.10 1.38
C HIS A 224 27.42 -23.69 2.58
N GLY A 225 26.39 -24.50 2.34
CA GLY A 225 25.68 -25.26 3.37
C GLY A 225 26.23 -26.68 3.47
N PHE A 226 26.33 -27.21 4.68
CA PHE A 226 26.73 -28.58 4.97
C PHE A 226 25.60 -29.25 5.74
N VAL A 227 25.17 -30.44 5.32
CA VAL A 227 24.00 -31.14 5.90
C VAL A 227 24.31 -32.61 6.22
N VAL A 228 23.66 -33.13 7.24
CA VAL A 228 23.75 -34.52 7.72
C VAL A 228 22.35 -35.07 7.96
N PRO A 229 22.02 -36.34 7.63
CA PRO A 229 22.87 -37.34 6.97
C PRO A 229 22.95 -37.13 5.45
N SER A 230 23.84 -37.86 4.79
CA SER A 230 23.89 -37.89 3.33
C SER A 230 22.70 -38.66 2.71
N GLY A 231 22.47 -38.48 1.41
CA GLY A 231 21.37 -39.11 0.67
C GLY A 231 20.08 -38.28 0.59
N GLN A 232 20.12 -37.01 0.99
CA GLN A 232 18.97 -36.09 0.89
C GLN A 232 18.94 -35.40 -0.49
N ASP A 233 17.77 -34.89 -0.90
CA ASP A 233 17.68 -34.11 -2.14
C ASP A 233 18.14 -32.66 -1.90
N CYS A 234 19.35 -32.32 -2.39
CA CYS A 234 19.91 -30.96 -2.33
C CYS A 234 18.99 -29.90 -2.94
N GLY A 235 18.25 -30.24 -4.01
CA GLY A 235 17.33 -29.33 -4.68
C GLY A 235 16.16 -28.96 -3.77
N VAL A 236 15.62 -29.95 -3.05
CA VAL A 236 14.55 -29.75 -2.05
C VAL A 236 15.05 -28.92 -0.88
N ILE A 237 16.22 -29.22 -0.32
CA ILE A 237 16.82 -28.46 0.80
C ILE A 237 17.04 -27.00 0.40
N LEU A 238 17.56 -26.77 -0.80
CA LEU A 238 17.84 -25.42 -1.28
C LEU A 238 16.55 -24.65 -1.63
N GLN A 239 15.52 -25.34 -2.14
CA GLN A 239 14.19 -24.75 -2.32
C GLN A 239 13.51 -24.43 -0.99
N HIS A 240 13.71 -25.25 0.03
CA HIS A 240 13.24 -25.01 1.39
C HIS A 240 13.92 -23.76 1.99
N ALA A 241 15.25 -23.69 1.92
CA ALA A 241 16.01 -22.52 2.35
C ALA A 241 15.58 -21.23 1.62
N ARG A 242 15.27 -21.28 0.31
CA ARG A 242 14.74 -20.13 -0.46
C ARG A 242 13.40 -19.60 0.04
N LYS A 243 12.59 -20.42 0.72
CA LYS A 243 11.30 -19.97 1.30
C LYS A 243 11.50 -19.23 2.62
N LEU A 244 12.54 -19.58 3.38
CA LEU A 244 12.80 -19.05 4.73
C LEU A 244 13.84 -17.93 4.75
N GLN A 245 14.81 -17.97 3.84
CA GLN A 245 15.91 -17.01 3.75
C GLN A 245 15.71 -16.02 2.60
N PRO A 246 16.14 -14.76 2.76
CA PRO A 246 16.23 -13.83 1.64
C PRO A 246 17.24 -14.34 0.60
N TYR A 247 17.05 -13.95 -0.67
CA TYR A 247 17.81 -14.47 -1.80
C TYR A 247 19.35 -14.41 -1.66
N TYR A 248 19.89 -13.46 -0.88
CA TYR A 248 21.32 -13.29 -0.64
C TYR A 248 21.90 -14.18 0.47
N ALA A 249 21.05 -14.78 1.31
CA ALA A 249 21.44 -15.67 2.41
C ALA A 249 21.23 -17.16 2.06
N VAL A 250 20.70 -17.46 0.88
CA VAL A 250 20.54 -18.83 0.37
C VAL A 250 21.91 -19.38 -0.02
N PRO A 251 22.31 -20.57 0.45
CA PRO A 251 23.57 -21.19 0.03
C PRO A 251 23.66 -21.38 -1.48
N ALA A 252 24.83 -21.11 -2.05
CA ALA A 252 25.12 -21.38 -3.45
C ALA A 252 25.33 -22.87 -3.71
N ARG A 253 25.83 -23.61 -2.71
CA ARG A 253 26.13 -25.04 -2.78
C ARG A 253 25.74 -25.74 -1.48
N ILE A 254 25.30 -26.99 -1.58
CA ILE A 254 25.02 -27.88 -0.44
C ILE A 254 25.96 -29.08 -0.53
N HIS A 255 26.68 -29.34 0.56
CA HIS A 255 27.59 -30.46 0.73
C HIS A 255 26.97 -31.44 1.73
N GLN A 256 26.84 -32.70 1.34
CA GLN A 256 26.24 -33.73 2.19
C GLN A 256 27.31 -34.57 2.85
N LEU A 257 27.12 -34.86 4.14
CA LEU A 257 28.06 -35.62 4.96
C LEU A 257 27.30 -36.68 5.77
N ASP A 258 27.92 -37.82 6.01
CA ASP A 258 27.36 -38.84 6.92
C ASP A 258 27.44 -38.40 8.38
N SER A 259 28.45 -37.61 8.73
CA SER A 259 28.62 -36.99 10.04
C SER A 259 29.49 -35.73 9.94
N PHE A 260 29.36 -34.80 10.89
CA PHE A 260 30.23 -33.61 10.92
C PHE A 260 31.58 -33.92 11.55
N PRO A 261 32.70 -33.46 10.95
CA PRO A 261 34.00 -33.50 11.61
C PRO A 261 33.95 -32.62 12.87
N THR A 262 34.51 -33.11 13.97
CA THR A 262 34.53 -32.43 15.26
C THR A 262 35.95 -32.24 15.76
N THR A 263 36.23 -31.08 16.35
CA THR A 263 37.47 -30.81 17.11
C THR A 263 37.56 -31.70 18.36
N ALA A 264 38.73 -31.76 19.00
CA ALA A 264 38.95 -32.50 20.26
C ALA A 264 37.97 -32.12 21.39
N ASN A 265 37.38 -30.91 21.34
CA ASN A 265 36.40 -30.41 22.29
C ASN A 265 34.94 -30.64 21.85
N GLY A 266 34.69 -31.49 20.85
CA GLY A 266 33.34 -31.86 20.39
C GLY A 266 32.61 -30.80 19.56
N LYS A 267 33.22 -29.65 19.25
CA LYS A 267 32.67 -28.61 18.37
C LYS A 267 32.90 -28.97 16.89
N ILE A 268 31.99 -28.55 16.00
CA ILE A 268 32.13 -28.72 14.54
C ILE A 268 33.45 -28.09 14.06
N ASP A 269 34.27 -28.87 13.35
CA ASP A 269 35.53 -28.41 12.79
C ASP A 269 35.31 -27.72 11.44
N LYS A 270 35.23 -26.39 11.47
CA LYS A 270 35.04 -25.55 10.29
C LYS A 270 36.21 -25.62 9.30
N LYS A 271 37.44 -25.90 9.76
CA LYS A 271 38.60 -26.05 8.87
C LYS A 271 38.47 -27.35 8.07
N ALA A 272 38.08 -28.44 8.74
CA ALA A 272 37.81 -29.71 8.08
C ALA A 272 36.64 -29.60 7.08
N LEU A 273 35.55 -28.91 7.45
CA LEU A 273 34.44 -28.63 6.52
C LEU A 273 34.88 -27.81 5.30
N ARG A 274 35.75 -26.82 5.49
CA ARG A 274 36.29 -26.02 4.37
C ARG A 274 37.14 -26.88 3.43
N ALA A 275 37.94 -27.81 3.96
CA ALA A 275 38.73 -28.74 3.16
C ALA A 275 37.87 -29.73 2.35
N VAL A 276 36.70 -30.12 2.87
CA VAL A 276 35.71 -30.93 2.11
C VAL A 276 35.18 -30.16 0.90
N ALA A 277 34.90 -28.86 1.05
CA ALA A 277 34.37 -28.04 -0.03
C ALA A 277 35.43 -27.59 -1.06
N CYS A 278 36.70 -27.56 -0.67
CA CYS A 278 37.86 -27.22 -1.50
C CYS A 278 38.98 -28.26 -1.30
N PRO A 279 38.89 -29.45 -1.91
CA PRO A 279 40.02 -30.39 -1.91
C PRO A 279 41.24 -29.73 -2.60
N PRO A 280 42.47 -29.95 -2.09
CA PRO A 280 43.67 -29.43 -2.74
C PRO A 280 43.79 -30.02 -4.15
N GLU A 281 44.06 -29.18 -5.15
CA GLU A 281 44.31 -29.65 -6.52
C GLU A 281 45.54 -30.56 -6.55
N PRO A 282 45.52 -31.67 -7.31
CA PRO A 282 46.75 -32.41 -7.60
C PRO A 282 47.69 -31.52 -8.43
N GLU A 283 48.95 -31.45 -8.00
CA GLU A 283 50.02 -30.84 -8.80
C GLU A 283 50.13 -31.57 -10.14
N GLU A 284 49.68 -30.94 -11.22
CA GLU A 284 50.00 -31.36 -12.58
C GLU A 284 50.52 -30.22 -13.45
N GLU A 285 51.51 -30.61 -14.23
CA GLU A 285 52.46 -29.86 -15.01
C GLU A 285 51.84 -29.15 -16.23
N LYS A 286 52.33 -27.93 -16.50
CA LYS A 286 52.46 -27.25 -17.81
C LYS A 286 51.49 -27.64 -18.94
N ARG A 287 50.71 -26.65 -19.43
CA ARG A 287 50.93 -25.98 -20.75
C ARG A 287 49.93 -24.84 -21.01
N PRO A 288 50.27 -23.87 -21.88
CA PRO A 288 49.62 -22.57 -21.93
C PRO A 288 48.48 -22.44 -22.95
N ALA A 289 47.61 -21.48 -22.64
CA ALA A 289 46.69 -20.69 -23.46
C ALA A 289 46.38 -21.12 -24.92
N SER A 290 45.09 -21.28 -25.21
CA SER A 290 44.52 -20.91 -26.51
C SER A 290 43.11 -20.34 -26.35
N ALA A 291 42.90 -19.27 -27.11
CA ALA A 291 41.75 -18.39 -27.15
C ALA A 291 40.59 -18.93 -28.01
N SER A 292 39.59 -18.04 -28.16
CA SER A 292 38.41 -18.06 -29.04
C SER A 292 37.24 -18.89 -28.51
N SER A 293 36.12 -18.22 -28.16
CA SER A 293 35.03 -17.81 -29.06
C SER A 293 34.27 -19.05 -29.54
N ASP A 294 32.94 -19.11 -29.52
CA ASP A 294 31.98 -18.08 -29.81
C ASP A 294 30.59 -18.57 -29.38
N CYS A 295 29.71 -17.59 -29.11
CA CYS A 295 28.38 -17.44 -29.69
C CYS A 295 27.30 -18.54 -29.53
N GLY A 296 26.05 -18.06 -29.42
CA GLY A 296 24.84 -18.83 -29.70
C GLY A 296 24.01 -19.07 -28.43
N THR A 297 23.18 -18.12 -27.98
CA THR A 297 21.81 -17.90 -28.48
C THR A 297 20.91 -19.14 -28.33
N LEU A 298 19.72 -18.88 -27.78
CA LEU A 298 18.47 -19.67 -27.78
C LEU A 298 18.02 -20.09 -26.38
N VAL A 299 17.23 -19.21 -25.73
CA VAL A 299 16.17 -19.70 -24.85
C VAL A 299 14.88 -19.64 -25.66
N GLU A 300 14.66 -20.73 -26.36
CA GLU A 300 13.39 -21.10 -26.96
C GLU A 300 12.42 -21.46 -25.84
N THR A 301 11.25 -20.84 -25.87
CA THR A 301 10.06 -21.20 -25.11
C THR A 301 9.72 -22.67 -25.30
N ARG A 302 9.78 -23.46 -24.21
CA ARG A 302 9.00 -24.70 -24.09
C ARG A 302 8.31 -24.77 -22.74
N SER A 303 6.99 -24.90 -22.86
CA SER A 303 5.98 -25.19 -21.85
C SER A 303 6.36 -26.34 -20.93
N VAL A 304 6.24 -26.12 -19.62
CA VAL A 304 6.17 -27.21 -18.64
C VAL A 304 4.70 -27.56 -18.46
N ALA A 305 4.31 -28.70 -19.05
CA ALA A 305 3.13 -29.43 -18.61
C ALA A 305 3.37 -29.88 -17.16
N SER A 306 2.47 -29.48 -16.26
CA SER A 306 2.41 -29.95 -14.88
C SER A 306 1.88 -31.38 -14.86
N SER A 307 2.74 -32.36 -14.56
CA SER A 307 2.31 -33.63 -13.98
C SER A 307 2.09 -33.43 -12.48
N ALA A 308 0.86 -33.07 -12.11
CA ALA A 308 0.40 -33.13 -10.73
C ALA A 308 0.00 -34.58 -10.41
N ALA A 309 0.69 -35.20 -9.46
CA ALA A 309 0.21 -36.42 -8.83
C ALA A 309 -0.63 -36.03 -7.60
N ALA A 310 -1.93 -36.15 -7.79
CA ALA A 310 -2.99 -36.45 -6.82
C ALA A 310 -3.00 -35.72 -5.46
N SER A 311 -3.71 -34.59 -5.42
CA SER A 311 -4.60 -34.30 -4.30
C SER A 311 -6.03 -34.22 -4.84
N THR A 312 -6.89 -35.05 -4.29
CA THR A 312 -8.23 -35.37 -4.76
C THR A 312 -9.14 -34.14 -4.85
N LEU A 313 -9.98 -34.18 -5.89
CA LEU A 313 -11.03 -33.23 -6.29
C LEU A 313 -11.85 -32.63 -5.14
N THR A 314 -11.89 -31.30 -5.06
CA THR A 314 -12.98 -30.53 -4.44
C THR A 314 -13.80 -29.84 -5.51
N ASP A 315 -14.48 -30.66 -6.33
CA ASP A 315 -15.84 -30.29 -6.73
C ASP A 315 -16.74 -30.52 -5.51
N ILE A 316 -17.80 -29.72 -5.37
CA ILE A 316 -18.73 -29.78 -4.23
C ILE A 316 -19.48 -31.12 -4.22
N SER A 317 -18.81 -32.13 -3.69
CA SER A 317 -19.24 -33.53 -3.54
C SER A 317 -18.54 -34.22 -2.37
N ASP A 318 -17.87 -33.46 -1.48
CA ASP A 318 -17.50 -33.96 -0.16
C ASP A 318 -18.61 -33.58 0.84
N PRO A 319 -19.45 -34.53 1.29
CA PRO A 319 -20.60 -34.25 2.16
C PRO A 319 -20.19 -33.52 3.46
N THR A 320 -18.93 -33.68 3.88
CA THR A 320 -18.37 -33.04 5.08
C THR A 320 -18.26 -31.51 4.98
N THR A 321 -18.05 -30.95 3.80
CA THR A 321 -17.93 -29.49 3.61
C THR A 321 -19.28 -28.81 3.48
N GLU A 322 -20.24 -29.47 2.83
CA GLU A 322 -21.60 -28.95 2.65
C GLU A 322 -22.38 -28.95 3.98
N GLU A 323 -22.19 -29.97 4.83
CA GLU A 323 -22.70 -29.99 6.21
C GLU A 323 -22.12 -28.85 7.08
N ARG A 324 -20.81 -28.59 7.00
CA ARG A 324 -20.17 -27.48 7.74
C ARG A 324 -20.74 -26.12 7.36
N LEU A 325 -21.00 -25.89 6.07
CA LEU A 325 -21.52 -24.62 5.57
C LEU A 325 -23.02 -24.43 5.82
N THR A 326 -23.78 -25.51 6.02
CA THR A 326 -25.25 -25.47 6.22
C THR A 326 -25.69 -25.68 7.67
N GLY A 327 -24.74 -25.82 8.60
CA GLY A 327 -25.01 -25.98 10.03
C GLY A 327 -25.81 -24.83 10.67
N PRO A 328 -26.41 -25.07 11.85
CA PRO A 328 -27.24 -24.09 12.54
C PRO A 328 -26.46 -22.83 12.91
N MET A 329 -27.12 -21.68 12.78
CA MET A 329 -26.57 -20.38 13.16
C MET A 329 -26.95 -20.03 14.59
N ASP A 330 -26.08 -19.26 15.26
CA ASP A 330 -26.39 -18.68 16.56
C ASP A 330 -27.64 -17.78 16.52
N GLU A 331 -28.27 -17.64 17.68
CA GLU A 331 -29.37 -16.70 17.86
C GLU A 331 -28.90 -15.25 17.71
N LYS A 332 -29.84 -14.37 17.34
CA LYS A 332 -29.54 -12.95 17.19
C LYS A 332 -29.38 -12.31 18.56
N TRP A 333 -28.28 -11.57 18.74
CA TRP A 333 -27.90 -11.00 20.04
C TRP A 333 -28.90 -9.99 20.62
N LEU A 334 -29.67 -9.30 19.78
CA LEU A 334 -30.59 -8.23 20.21
C LEU A 334 -32.07 -8.59 19.96
N PRO A 335 -33.00 -8.11 20.81
CA PRO A 335 -34.43 -8.14 20.52
C PRO A 335 -34.77 -7.42 19.21
N GLN A 336 -35.83 -7.87 18.53
CA GLN A 336 -36.27 -7.32 17.24
C GLN A 336 -36.40 -5.78 17.19
N PRO A 337 -37.00 -5.08 18.18
CA PRO A 337 -37.11 -3.62 18.11
C PRO A 337 -35.74 -2.92 18.14
N LEU A 338 -34.84 -3.35 19.02
CA LEU A 338 -33.48 -2.80 19.13
C LEU A 338 -32.64 -3.09 17.87
N ARG A 339 -32.81 -4.28 17.27
CA ARG A 339 -32.20 -4.60 15.96
C ARG A 339 -32.70 -3.67 14.86
N GLY A 340 -34.01 -3.40 14.82
CA GLY A 340 -34.61 -2.48 13.87
C GLY A 340 -34.04 -1.07 14.01
N LEU A 341 -33.93 -0.58 15.25
CA LEU A 341 -33.34 0.72 15.53
C LEU A 341 -31.87 0.79 15.09
N ARG A 342 -31.04 -0.18 15.47
CA ARG A 342 -29.59 -0.17 15.17
C ARG A 342 -29.27 -0.35 13.69
N HIS A 343 -29.89 -1.32 13.01
CA HIS A 343 -29.49 -1.75 11.67
C HIS A 343 -30.43 -1.26 10.54
N ARG A 344 -31.54 -0.59 10.85
CA ARG A 344 -32.41 0.05 9.82
C ARG A 344 -32.50 1.57 9.98
N VAL A 345 -32.57 2.08 11.21
CA VAL A 345 -32.72 3.51 11.47
C VAL A 345 -31.36 4.19 11.66
N LEU A 346 -30.53 3.65 12.54
CA LEU A 346 -29.20 4.19 12.87
C LEU A 346 -28.11 3.55 12.01
N ILE A 347 -28.35 3.37 10.71
CA ILE A 347 -27.31 2.99 9.75
C ILE A 347 -26.31 4.15 9.56
N VAL A 348 -25.06 3.85 9.20
CA VAL A 348 -23.97 4.84 9.13
C VAL A 348 -24.34 6.02 8.23
N TYR A 349 -24.92 5.75 7.05
CA TYR A 349 -25.44 6.79 6.15
C TYR A 349 -26.37 7.78 6.86
N ARG A 350 -27.38 7.27 7.59
CA ARG A 350 -28.38 8.11 8.28
C ARG A 350 -27.77 8.85 9.46
N ARG A 351 -26.83 8.24 10.18
CA ARG A 351 -26.10 8.93 11.26
C ARG A 351 -25.31 10.11 10.74
N LEU A 352 -24.57 9.93 9.65
CA LEU A 352 -23.78 10.99 9.03
C LEU A 352 -24.70 12.10 8.48
N PHE A 353 -25.81 11.73 7.86
CA PHE A 353 -26.84 12.69 7.44
C PHE A 353 -27.39 13.49 8.61
N SER A 354 -27.80 12.83 9.70
CA SER A 354 -28.32 13.47 10.91
C SER A 354 -27.27 14.32 11.61
N LEU A 355 -26.00 13.91 11.61
CA LEU A 355 -24.91 14.69 12.20
C LEU A 355 -24.74 16.03 11.50
N VAL A 356 -24.74 16.05 10.16
CA VAL A 356 -24.67 17.30 9.39
C VAL A 356 -25.89 18.18 9.70
N TRP A 357 -27.07 17.59 9.83
CA TRP A 357 -28.28 18.32 10.24
C TRP A 357 -28.16 18.92 11.64
N LEU A 358 -27.67 18.16 12.63
CA LEU A 358 -27.47 18.62 13.99
C LEU A 358 -26.46 19.77 14.06
N MET A 359 -25.37 19.70 13.29
CA MET A 359 -24.40 20.80 13.18
C MET A 359 -25.05 22.07 12.61
N ASN A 360 -25.92 21.93 11.62
CA ASN A 360 -26.65 23.07 11.05
C ASN A 360 -27.73 23.61 12.01
N LEU A 361 -28.40 22.77 12.79
CA LEU A 361 -29.31 23.19 13.85
C LEU A 361 -28.58 23.93 14.97
N ALA A 362 -27.40 23.46 15.36
CA ALA A 362 -26.54 24.16 16.30
C ALA A 362 -26.14 25.54 15.75
N ALA A 363 -25.73 25.62 14.47
CA ALA A 363 -25.44 26.88 13.82
C ALA A 363 -26.66 27.83 13.81
N LEU A 364 -27.86 27.31 13.54
CA LEU A 364 -29.10 28.09 13.62
C LEU A 364 -29.35 28.63 15.03
N ALA A 365 -29.22 27.79 16.06
CA ALA A 365 -29.37 28.22 17.46
C ALA A 365 -28.37 29.32 17.80
N THR A 366 -27.11 29.19 17.38
CA THR A 366 -26.08 30.22 17.55
C THR A 366 -26.45 31.54 16.85
N LEU A 367 -26.99 31.49 15.62
CA LEU A 367 -27.44 32.69 14.91
C LEU A 367 -28.59 33.41 15.64
N VAL A 368 -29.54 32.65 16.19
CA VAL A 368 -30.69 33.21 16.93
C VAL A 368 -30.25 33.84 18.24
N VAL A 369 -29.32 33.21 18.96
CA VAL A 369 -28.83 33.67 20.26
C VAL A 369 -27.88 34.86 20.13
N LEU A 370 -26.86 34.76 19.27
CA LEU A 370 -25.81 35.78 19.16
C LEU A 370 -26.18 36.94 18.23
N ARG A 371 -27.25 36.79 17.44
CA ARG A 371 -27.68 37.73 16.38
C ARG A 371 -26.52 38.34 15.56
N PRO A 372 -25.61 37.52 15.02
CA PRO A 372 -24.49 38.03 14.24
C PRO A 372 -24.98 38.57 12.87
N ARG A 373 -24.09 39.25 12.14
CA ARG A 373 -24.40 39.88 10.84
C ARG A 373 -25.00 38.89 9.83
N LEU A 374 -25.87 39.39 8.96
CA LEU A 374 -26.65 38.57 8.02
C LEU A 374 -25.82 37.81 6.96
N GLU A 375 -24.56 38.19 6.75
CA GLU A 375 -23.61 37.54 5.84
C GLU A 375 -23.31 36.07 6.20
N TRP A 376 -23.60 35.66 7.44
CA TRP A 376 -23.43 34.28 7.90
C TRP A 376 -24.34 33.28 7.20
N LEU A 377 -25.54 33.67 6.74
CA LEU A 377 -26.44 32.76 6.01
C LEU A 377 -25.87 32.32 4.65
N ALA A 378 -25.28 33.26 3.92
CA ALA A 378 -24.59 32.97 2.66
C ALA A 378 -23.35 32.10 2.90
N THR A 379 -22.63 32.36 3.99
CA THR A 379 -21.46 31.59 4.40
C THR A 379 -21.83 30.14 4.76
N LEU A 380 -22.91 29.92 5.51
CA LEU A 380 -23.42 28.58 5.84
C LEU A 380 -23.90 27.82 4.61
N THR A 381 -24.56 28.51 3.67
CA THR A 381 -24.95 27.93 2.39
C THR A 381 -23.73 27.44 1.61
N ALA A 382 -22.71 28.29 1.47
CA ALA A 382 -21.48 27.97 0.75
C ALA A 382 -20.67 26.86 1.44
N ALA A 383 -20.58 26.87 2.78
CA ALA A 383 -19.86 25.84 3.54
C ALA A 383 -20.48 24.45 3.34
N ASN A 384 -21.82 24.36 3.39
CA ASN A 384 -22.52 23.10 3.13
C ASN A 384 -22.37 22.68 1.66
N LEU A 385 -22.42 23.60 0.70
CA LEU A 385 -22.20 23.29 -0.72
C LEU A 385 -20.79 22.73 -0.97
N VAL A 386 -19.75 23.39 -0.42
CA VAL A 386 -18.36 22.93 -0.51
C VAL A 386 -18.22 21.55 0.10
N THR A 387 -18.79 21.32 1.28
CA THR A 387 -18.75 20.02 1.96
C THR A 387 -19.41 18.93 1.10
N ALA A 388 -20.58 19.22 0.51
CA ALA A 388 -21.28 18.30 -0.37
C ALA A 388 -20.43 17.91 -1.59
N VAL A 389 -19.73 18.88 -2.19
CA VAL A 389 -18.87 18.65 -3.37
C VAL A 389 -17.58 17.91 -3.00
N LEU A 390 -16.85 18.36 -1.98
CA LEU A 390 -15.54 17.83 -1.60
C LEU A 390 -15.59 16.36 -1.18
N VAL A 391 -16.63 15.95 -0.44
CA VAL A 391 -16.76 14.57 0.06
C VAL A 391 -16.91 13.54 -1.08
N ARG A 392 -17.29 13.99 -2.29
CA ARG A 392 -17.37 13.15 -3.49
C ARG A 392 -16.14 13.20 -4.38
N GLN A 393 -15.13 13.98 -4.02
CA GLN A 393 -13.92 14.17 -4.82
C GLN A 393 -12.95 13.00 -4.64
N ASP A 394 -12.40 12.48 -5.74
CA ASP A 394 -11.53 11.29 -5.74
C ASP A 394 -10.32 11.44 -4.81
N SER A 395 -9.66 12.59 -4.81
CA SER A 395 -8.53 12.89 -3.92
C SER A 395 -8.92 12.86 -2.43
N VAL A 396 -10.11 13.37 -2.09
CA VAL A 396 -10.60 13.40 -0.71
C VAL A 396 -10.98 11.99 -0.27
N ILE A 397 -11.65 11.23 -1.13
CA ILE A 397 -11.99 9.82 -0.87
C ILE A 397 -10.69 9.03 -0.65
N ASN A 398 -9.70 9.17 -1.53
CA ASN A 398 -8.42 8.47 -1.39
C ASN A 398 -7.68 8.86 -0.11
N LEU A 399 -7.67 10.15 0.26
CA LEU A 399 -7.09 10.62 1.51
C LEU A 399 -7.79 10.00 2.73
N LEU A 400 -9.13 9.98 2.73
CA LEU A 400 -9.89 9.37 3.81
C LEU A 400 -9.61 7.88 3.92
N TYR A 401 -9.63 7.13 2.81
CA TYR A 401 -9.25 5.72 2.83
C TYR A 401 -7.81 5.51 3.28
N ALA A 402 -6.86 6.37 2.87
CA ALA A 402 -5.49 6.29 3.32
C ALA A 402 -5.40 6.46 4.85
N ILE A 403 -6.12 7.42 5.43
CA ILE A 403 -6.13 7.64 6.89
C ILE A 403 -6.79 6.47 7.61
N PHE A 404 -8.03 6.11 7.23
CA PHE A 404 -8.81 5.12 7.95
C PHE A 404 -8.33 3.68 7.72
N CYS A 405 -7.77 3.34 6.56
CA CYS A 405 -7.25 2.00 6.26
C CYS A 405 -5.76 1.81 6.64
N SER A 406 -5.10 2.83 7.20
CA SER A 406 -3.73 2.71 7.74
C SER A 406 -3.69 2.35 9.22
N VAL A 407 -4.85 2.11 9.85
CA VAL A 407 -4.91 1.62 11.24
C VAL A 407 -4.25 0.24 11.30
N PRO A 408 -3.25 0.02 12.17
CA PRO A 408 -2.51 -1.23 12.21
C PRO A 408 -3.40 -2.38 12.69
N VAL A 409 -3.12 -3.59 12.22
CA VAL A 409 -3.85 -4.81 12.62
C VAL A 409 -3.72 -5.14 14.12
N SER A 410 -2.73 -4.58 14.80
CA SER A 410 -2.56 -4.67 16.26
C SER A 410 -3.56 -3.83 17.04
N ALA A 411 -4.24 -2.88 16.40
CA ALA A 411 -5.27 -2.08 17.07
C ALA A 411 -6.49 -2.94 17.45
N PRO A 412 -7.25 -2.56 18.48
CA PRO A 412 -8.46 -3.28 18.87
C PRO A 412 -9.45 -3.44 17.72
N LEU A 413 -10.09 -4.61 17.61
CA LEU A 413 -11.03 -4.92 16.52
C LEU A 413 -12.16 -3.90 16.42
N TRP A 414 -12.67 -3.39 17.55
CA TRP A 414 -13.73 -2.37 17.54
C TRP A 414 -13.32 -1.10 16.78
N LEU A 415 -12.05 -0.69 16.86
CA LEU A 415 -11.54 0.49 16.18
C LEU A 415 -11.40 0.21 14.68
N ARG A 416 -10.79 -0.91 14.33
CA ARG A 416 -10.61 -1.37 12.94
C ARG A 416 -11.97 -1.52 12.24
N SER A 417 -12.94 -2.13 12.92
CA SER A 417 -14.31 -2.29 12.42
C SER A 417 -15.03 -0.97 12.19
N ARG A 418 -14.74 0.08 12.98
CA ARG A 418 -15.28 1.43 12.77
C ARG A 418 -14.62 2.11 11.59
N CYS A 419 -13.29 2.03 11.48
CA CYS A 419 -12.54 2.58 10.35
C CYS A 419 -12.95 1.93 9.01
N ALA A 420 -13.27 0.64 9.02
CA ALA A 420 -13.79 -0.07 7.85
C ALA A 420 -15.14 0.48 7.34
N SER A 421 -15.88 1.27 8.14
CA SER A 421 -17.14 1.89 7.73
C SER A 421 -16.97 3.18 6.90
N ILE A 422 -15.74 3.53 6.51
CA ILE A 422 -15.41 4.78 5.80
C ILE A 422 -16.16 4.98 4.48
N TYR A 423 -16.63 3.90 3.83
CA TYR A 423 -17.29 3.98 2.53
C TYR A 423 -18.70 4.59 2.55
N HIS A 424 -19.26 4.92 3.71
CA HIS A 424 -20.62 5.48 3.87
C HIS A 424 -20.70 7.02 3.75
N LEU A 425 -19.76 7.66 3.05
CA LEU A 425 -19.67 9.12 2.91
C LEU A 425 -20.88 9.79 2.23
N GLY A 426 -21.73 9.01 1.55
CA GLY A 426 -22.94 9.52 0.88
C GLY A 426 -23.89 10.27 1.83
N GLY A 427 -23.94 9.90 3.11
CA GLY A 427 -24.77 10.57 4.11
C GLY A 427 -24.37 12.04 4.34
N VAL A 428 -23.06 12.32 4.34
CA VAL A 428 -22.51 13.68 4.47
C VAL A 428 -22.83 14.51 3.22
N HIS A 429 -22.61 13.93 2.03
CA HIS A 429 -22.92 14.60 0.76
C HIS A 429 -24.40 15.01 0.69
N SER A 430 -25.32 14.07 0.93
CA SER A 430 -26.75 14.33 0.88
C SER A 430 -27.21 15.29 1.98
N GLY A 431 -26.70 15.12 3.21
CA GLY A 431 -27.03 16.01 4.34
C GLY A 431 -26.61 17.44 4.06
N ALA A 432 -25.37 17.63 3.61
CA ALA A 432 -24.84 18.95 3.29
C ALA A 432 -25.57 19.58 2.09
N GLY A 433 -25.89 18.82 1.04
CA GLY A 433 -26.67 19.33 -0.10
C GLY A 433 -28.08 19.80 0.28
N VAL A 434 -28.77 19.05 1.15
CA VAL A 434 -30.09 19.44 1.68
C VAL A 434 -29.97 20.68 2.56
N CYS A 435 -29.01 20.73 3.48
CA CYS A 435 -28.80 21.89 4.34
C CYS A 435 -28.41 23.16 3.54
N ALA A 436 -27.55 23.04 2.52
CA ALA A 436 -27.22 24.15 1.62
C ALA A 436 -28.49 24.70 0.94
N THR A 437 -29.35 23.80 0.43
CA THR A 437 -30.62 24.19 -0.21
C THR A 437 -31.56 24.87 0.77
N ALA A 438 -31.67 24.36 2.00
CA ALA A 438 -32.51 24.93 3.04
C ALA A 438 -32.06 26.33 3.45
N TRP A 439 -30.74 26.53 3.67
CA TRP A 439 -30.19 27.85 4.00
C TRP A 439 -30.38 28.86 2.88
N LEU A 440 -30.16 28.43 1.64
CA LEU A 440 -30.42 29.27 0.46
C LEU A 440 -31.89 29.69 0.43
N LEU A 441 -32.82 28.75 0.54
CA LEU A 441 -34.25 29.03 0.49
C LEU A 441 -34.69 29.96 1.63
N ALA A 442 -34.22 29.72 2.85
CA ALA A 442 -34.50 30.57 3.99
C ALA A 442 -34.01 32.01 3.77
N SER A 443 -32.79 32.17 3.22
CA SER A 443 -32.25 33.48 2.88
C SER A 443 -33.07 34.16 1.78
N THR A 444 -33.44 33.43 0.71
CA THR A 444 -34.24 33.94 -0.41
C THR A 444 -35.63 34.39 0.04
N VAL A 445 -36.33 33.56 0.82
CA VAL A 445 -37.67 33.88 1.35
C VAL A 445 -37.61 35.11 2.23
N ARG A 446 -36.63 35.20 3.13
CA ARG A 446 -36.44 36.37 3.99
C ARG A 446 -36.21 37.64 3.18
N SER A 447 -35.29 37.64 2.21
CA SER A 447 -35.02 38.80 1.36
C SER A 447 -36.25 39.19 0.53
N THR A 448 -37.08 38.21 0.12
CA THR A 448 -38.36 38.46 -0.58
C THR A 448 -39.39 39.12 0.32
N VAL A 449 -39.54 38.64 1.56
CA VAL A 449 -40.47 39.22 2.55
C VAL A 449 -40.05 40.64 2.89
N LEU A 450 -38.75 40.89 3.10
CA LEU A 450 -38.25 42.24 3.33
C LEU A 450 -38.55 43.16 2.15
N TYR A 451 -38.26 42.72 0.91
CA TYR A 451 -38.58 43.48 -0.29
C TYR A 451 -40.06 43.88 -0.36
N ALA A 452 -40.96 42.95 -0.04
CA ALA A 452 -42.39 43.18 -0.04
C ALA A 452 -42.85 44.16 1.06
N LEU A 453 -42.23 44.10 2.25
CA LEU A 453 -42.56 44.98 3.37
C LEU A 453 -42.03 46.40 3.20
N THR A 454 -40.85 46.57 2.59
CA THR A 454 -40.21 47.88 2.42
C THR A 454 -40.52 48.55 1.08
N GLY A 455 -41.25 47.89 0.18
CA GLY A 455 -41.59 48.42 -1.14
C GLY A 455 -40.40 48.57 -2.09
N GLY A 456 -39.29 47.87 -1.81
CA GLY A 456 -38.04 48.00 -2.55
C GLY A 456 -36.91 47.16 -1.94
N PRO A 457 -35.73 47.08 -2.59
CA PRO A 457 -34.62 46.25 -2.13
C PRO A 457 -34.11 46.67 -0.76
N ALA A 458 -33.84 45.69 0.11
CA ALA A 458 -33.20 45.94 1.39
C ALA A 458 -31.76 46.44 1.20
N PRO A 459 -31.19 47.23 2.14
CA PRO A 459 -29.78 47.61 2.09
C PRO A 459 -28.89 46.37 2.02
N GLY A 460 -28.15 46.20 0.92
CA GLY A 460 -27.29 45.03 0.69
C GLY A 460 -27.87 43.92 -0.20
N ASP A 461 -29.09 44.05 -0.73
CA ASP A 461 -29.67 43.09 -1.69
C ASP A 461 -30.22 43.84 -2.92
N SER A 462 -29.81 43.45 -4.13
CA SER A 462 -30.39 43.94 -5.39
C SER A 462 -31.55 43.07 -5.89
N LEU A 463 -32.45 43.64 -6.71
CA LEU A 463 -33.50 42.88 -7.40
C LEU A 463 -32.91 41.75 -8.27
N ALA A 464 -31.79 42.03 -8.95
CA ALA A 464 -31.06 41.03 -9.72
C ALA A 464 -30.56 39.88 -8.82
N GLY A 465 -29.99 40.20 -7.66
CA GLY A 465 -29.57 39.21 -6.66
C GLY A 465 -30.73 38.34 -6.18
N LEU A 466 -31.90 38.92 -5.97
CA LEU A 466 -33.11 38.20 -5.56
C LEU A 466 -33.64 37.25 -6.65
N VAL A 467 -33.70 37.70 -7.90
CA VAL A 467 -34.11 36.86 -9.05
C VAL A 467 -33.17 35.67 -9.22
N VAL A 468 -31.85 35.91 -9.19
CA VAL A 468 -30.85 34.83 -9.26
C VAL A 468 -31.01 33.85 -8.10
N SER A 469 -31.29 34.36 -6.88
CA SER A 469 -31.51 33.51 -5.71
C SER A 469 -32.71 32.57 -5.87
N TRP A 470 -33.83 33.05 -6.44
CA TRP A 470 -35.00 32.21 -6.71
C TRP A 470 -34.74 31.17 -7.79
N LEU A 471 -34.10 31.54 -8.90
CA LEU A 471 -33.71 30.58 -9.95
C LEU A 471 -32.83 29.46 -9.36
N LEU A 472 -31.86 29.85 -8.54
CA LEU A 472 -30.96 28.92 -7.87
C LEU A 472 -31.69 28.05 -6.85
N SER A 473 -32.60 28.61 -6.05
CA SER A 473 -33.43 27.86 -5.10
C SER A 473 -34.29 26.80 -5.82
N VAL A 474 -34.92 27.15 -6.94
CA VAL A 474 -35.70 26.20 -7.75
C VAL A 474 -34.82 25.06 -8.25
N LEU A 475 -33.66 25.37 -8.83
CA LEU A 475 -32.72 24.36 -9.32
C LEU A 475 -32.25 23.42 -8.20
N CYS A 476 -31.85 23.96 -7.06
CA CYS A 476 -31.41 23.16 -5.90
C CYS A 476 -32.55 22.28 -5.36
N CYS A 477 -33.78 22.80 -5.27
CA CYS A 477 -34.94 22.01 -4.86
C CYS A 477 -35.24 20.86 -5.84
N VAL A 478 -35.12 21.09 -7.15
CA VAL A 478 -35.27 20.03 -8.17
C VAL A 478 -34.17 18.98 -8.01
N ILE A 479 -32.91 19.39 -7.83
CA ILE A 479 -31.78 18.47 -7.59
C ILE A 479 -32.05 17.60 -6.36
N VAL A 480 -32.49 18.19 -5.25
CA VAL A 480 -32.81 17.47 -4.00
C VAL A 480 -34.01 16.55 -4.20
N GLY A 481 -35.06 16.99 -4.90
CA GLY A 481 -36.25 16.19 -5.21
C GLY A 481 -35.92 14.97 -6.06
N CYS A 482 -35.14 15.14 -7.13
CA CYS A 482 -34.67 14.04 -7.97
C CYS A 482 -33.70 13.09 -7.22
N ALA A 483 -32.98 13.59 -6.22
CA ALA A 483 -32.11 12.78 -5.37
C ALA A 483 -32.89 11.89 -4.37
N TRP A 484 -34.22 12.03 -4.28
CA TRP A 484 -35.03 11.21 -3.38
C TRP A 484 -34.84 9.72 -3.65
N PRO A 485 -34.58 8.88 -2.63
CA PRO A 485 -34.17 7.48 -2.85
C PRO A 485 -35.09 6.67 -3.74
N SER A 486 -36.41 6.82 -3.59
CA SER A 486 -37.39 6.07 -4.40
C SER A 486 -37.36 6.49 -5.87
N PHE A 487 -37.24 7.80 -6.15
CA PHE A 487 -37.20 8.30 -7.52
C PHE A 487 -35.89 7.91 -8.18
N ARG A 488 -34.78 8.15 -7.49
CA ARG A 488 -33.43 7.85 -7.94
C ARG A 488 -33.23 6.38 -8.29
N LYS A 489 -33.76 5.46 -7.48
CA LYS A 489 -33.65 4.02 -7.77
C LYS A 489 -34.44 3.60 -9.00
N ARG A 490 -35.60 4.22 -9.22
CA ARG A 490 -36.49 3.90 -10.36
C ARG A 490 -36.01 4.53 -11.67
N HIS A 491 -35.42 5.71 -11.60
CA HIS A 491 -35.01 6.51 -12.76
C HIS A 491 -33.54 6.95 -12.64
N HIS A 492 -32.64 5.99 -12.43
CA HIS A 492 -31.22 6.24 -12.15
C HIS A 492 -30.54 7.11 -13.22
N ASP A 493 -30.73 6.78 -14.51
CA ASP A 493 -30.07 7.50 -15.61
C ASP A 493 -30.59 8.92 -15.79
N VAL A 494 -31.89 9.13 -15.54
CA VAL A 494 -32.52 10.45 -15.55
C VAL A 494 -31.96 11.28 -14.40
N PHE A 495 -31.90 10.71 -13.20
CA PHE A 495 -31.30 11.35 -12.05
C PHE A 495 -29.84 11.74 -12.32
N GLU A 496 -29.02 10.84 -12.84
CA GLU A 496 -27.59 11.11 -13.07
C GLU A 496 -27.40 12.26 -14.07
N ARG A 497 -28.20 12.27 -15.14
CA ARG A 497 -28.21 13.34 -16.14
C ARG A 497 -28.64 14.67 -15.53
N MET A 498 -29.78 14.71 -14.84
CA MET A 498 -30.30 15.93 -14.22
C MET A 498 -29.34 16.47 -13.16
N HIS A 499 -28.83 15.62 -12.27
CA HIS A 499 -27.90 16.03 -11.22
C HIS A 499 -26.62 16.65 -11.78
N ARG A 500 -26.11 16.11 -12.90
CA ARG A 500 -24.93 16.64 -13.59
C ARG A 500 -25.20 18.01 -14.22
N PHE A 501 -26.19 18.10 -15.11
CA PHE A 501 -26.46 19.35 -15.85
C PHE A 501 -26.97 20.46 -14.93
N LEU A 502 -27.93 20.15 -14.06
CA LEU A 502 -28.43 21.13 -13.10
C LEU A 502 -27.34 21.51 -12.08
N GLY A 503 -26.46 20.59 -11.70
CA GLY A 503 -25.31 20.89 -10.84
C GLY A 503 -24.38 21.96 -11.43
N TRP A 504 -24.03 21.85 -12.73
CA TRP A 504 -23.25 22.88 -13.42
C TRP A 504 -23.98 24.21 -13.52
N SER A 505 -25.26 24.19 -13.89
CA SER A 505 -26.08 25.40 -13.97
C SER A 505 -26.19 26.08 -12.60
N SER A 506 -26.42 25.31 -11.53
CA SER A 506 -26.43 25.82 -10.15
C SER A 506 -25.08 26.42 -9.77
N LEU A 507 -23.95 25.78 -10.10
CA LEU A 507 -22.62 26.30 -9.79
C LEU A 507 -22.36 27.67 -10.45
N SER A 508 -22.74 27.82 -11.73
CA SER A 508 -22.66 29.10 -12.45
C SER A 508 -23.54 30.18 -11.81
N LEU A 509 -24.74 29.83 -11.39
CA LEU A 509 -25.65 30.77 -10.70
C LEU A 509 -25.20 31.10 -9.28
N PHE A 510 -24.55 30.18 -8.57
CA PHE A 510 -23.87 30.49 -7.30
C PHE A 510 -22.77 31.54 -7.50
N TRP A 511 -22.01 31.49 -8.60
CA TRP A 511 -21.01 32.51 -8.91
C TRP A 511 -21.65 33.87 -9.16
N ALA A 512 -22.67 33.92 -10.02
CA ALA A 512 -23.44 35.13 -10.26
C ALA A 512 -24.02 35.72 -8.96
N ARG A 513 -24.59 34.86 -8.11
CA ARG A 513 -25.15 35.26 -6.81
C ARG A 513 -24.10 35.82 -5.87
N THR A 514 -22.91 35.20 -5.79
CA THR A 514 -21.82 35.66 -4.93
C THR A 514 -21.27 37.01 -5.40
N VAL A 515 -21.10 37.21 -6.71
CA VAL A 515 -20.63 38.48 -7.26
C VAL A 515 -21.63 39.61 -6.98
N LEU A 516 -22.93 39.35 -7.20
CA LEU A 516 -23.98 40.31 -6.86
C LEU A 516 -24.00 40.61 -5.36
N ALA A 517 -23.86 39.59 -4.49
CA ALA A 517 -23.81 39.78 -3.04
C ALA A 517 -22.66 40.70 -2.62
N ALA A 518 -21.46 40.48 -3.16
CA ALA A 518 -20.27 41.24 -2.82
C ALA A 518 -20.40 42.70 -3.28
N ARG A 519 -20.97 42.93 -4.46
CA ARG A 519 -21.28 44.27 -4.96
C ARG A 519 -22.29 44.99 -4.08
N ASP A 520 -23.38 44.31 -3.71
CA ASP A 520 -24.49 44.93 -2.99
C ASP A 520 -24.14 45.23 -1.53
N SER A 521 -23.32 44.39 -0.89
CA SER A 521 -22.96 44.52 0.54
C SER A 521 -21.93 45.61 0.84
N ALA A 522 -21.16 46.05 -0.16
CA ALA A 522 -20.06 47.02 0.01
C ALA A 522 -20.14 48.17 -1.02
N PRO A 523 -21.19 49.00 -1.00
CA PRO A 523 -21.32 50.11 -1.93
C PRO A 523 -20.16 51.10 -1.76
N GLY A 524 -19.51 51.46 -2.88
CA GLY A 524 -18.36 52.38 -2.91
C GLY A 524 -16.99 51.72 -2.73
N VAL A 525 -16.93 50.41 -2.47
CA VAL A 525 -15.67 49.64 -2.50
C VAL A 525 -15.49 49.04 -3.89
N ASP A 526 -14.25 49.00 -4.37
CA ASP A 526 -13.92 48.29 -5.62
C ASP A 526 -14.38 46.82 -5.56
N LEU A 527 -14.97 46.33 -6.65
CA LEU A 527 -15.56 45.00 -6.72
C LEU A 527 -14.54 43.89 -6.43
N GLY A 528 -13.30 44.03 -6.93
CA GLY A 528 -12.24 43.05 -6.69
C GLY A 528 -11.91 42.95 -5.20
N SER A 529 -11.81 44.10 -4.53
CA SER A 529 -11.58 44.16 -3.08
C SER A 529 -12.74 43.57 -2.27
N ALA A 530 -13.98 43.80 -2.68
CA ALA A 530 -15.17 43.23 -2.05
C ALA A 530 -15.22 41.69 -2.20
N LEU A 531 -14.85 41.16 -3.38
CA LEU A 531 -14.81 39.72 -3.64
C LEU A 531 -13.75 39.01 -2.80
N ILE A 532 -12.52 39.54 -2.74
CA ILE A 532 -11.41 38.93 -1.99
C ILE A 532 -11.74 38.85 -0.49
N ARG A 533 -12.49 39.81 0.05
CA ARG A 533 -12.92 39.81 1.45
C ARG A 533 -14.12 38.90 1.74
N SER A 534 -14.79 38.39 0.71
CA SER A 534 -15.99 37.56 0.84
C SER A 534 -15.65 36.07 1.05
N PRO A 535 -15.99 35.46 2.20
CA PRO A 535 -15.75 34.03 2.41
C PRO A 535 -16.48 33.11 1.40
N PRO A 536 -17.74 33.38 1.00
CA PRO A 536 -18.41 32.63 -0.07
C PRO A 536 -17.65 32.59 -1.40
N PHE A 537 -16.91 33.65 -1.76
CA PHE A 537 -16.11 33.69 -2.99
C PHE A 537 -15.03 32.61 -2.99
N TRP A 538 -14.24 32.52 -1.91
CA TRP A 538 -13.18 31.52 -1.78
C TRP A 538 -13.73 30.10 -1.65
N MET A 539 -14.80 29.92 -0.88
CA MET A 539 -15.48 28.63 -0.77
C MET A 539 -15.99 28.14 -2.12
N LEU A 540 -16.61 29.02 -2.91
CA LEU A 540 -17.08 28.67 -4.24
C LEU A 540 -15.92 28.39 -5.21
N GLY A 541 -14.79 29.09 -5.05
CA GLY A 541 -13.52 28.77 -5.70
C GLY A 541 -13.09 27.32 -5.44
N ILE A 542 -13.08 26.90 -4.17
CA ILE A 542 -12.75 25.52 -3.78
C ILE A 542 -13.73 24.51 -4.40
N ALA A 543 -15.04 24.76 -4.32
CA ALA A 543 -16.04 23.88 -4.94
C ALA A 543 -15.84 23.76 -6.45
N THR A 544 -15.58 24.88 -7.13
CA THR A 544 -15.38 24.92 -8.58
C THR A 544 -14.10 24.20 -8.99
N CYS A 545 -12.98 24.47 -8.32
CA CYS A 545 -11.73 23.75 -8.53
C CYS A 545 -11.88 22.25 -8.28
N SER A 546 -12.64 21.85 -7.26
CA SER A 546 -12.94 20.44 -6.99
C SER A 546 -13.66 19.78 -8.17
N VAL A 547 -14.77 20.36 -8.64
CA VAL A 547 -15.52 19.83 -9.78
C VAL A 547 -14.67 19.83 -11.07
N ALA A 548 -13.97 20.93 -11.35
CA ALA A 548 -13.18 21.13 -12.56
C ALA A 548 -11.94 20.24 -12.61
N SER A 549 -11.25 20.02 -11.48
CA SER A 549 -9.97 19.30 -11.44
C SER A 549 -10.05 17.90 -12.05
N SER A 550 -11.16 17.19 -11.84
CA SER A 550 -11.33 15.87 -12.42
C SER A 550 -11.49 15.92 -13.95
N TRP A 551 -12.05 16.99 -14.53
CA TRP A 551 -12.08 17.22 -15.98
C TRP A 551 -10.73 17.68 -16.56
N LEU A 552 -9.88 18.34 -15.77
CA LEU A 552 -8.51 18.66 -16.20
C LEU A 552 -7.66 17.41 -16.45
N TRP A 553 -8.05 16.27 -15.86
CA TRP A 553 -7.44 14.96 -16.09
C TRP A 553 -8.28 14.06 -17.02
N LEU A 554 -9.23 14.62 -17.75
CA LEU A 554 -9.95 13.87 -18.78
C LEU A 554 -9.00 13.54 -19.92
N ARG A 555 -8.82 12.24 -20.19
CA ARG A 555 -7.97 11.77 -21.28
C ARG A 555 -8.58 10.54 -21.94
N ARG A 556 -8.32 10.42 -23.24
CA ARG A 556 -8.63 9.22 -24.01
C ARG A 556 -7.42 8.29 -23.93
N VAL A 557 -7.62 7.09 -23.41
CA VAL A 557 -6.55 6.12 -23.20
C VAL A 557 -6.81 4.89 -24.04
N ARG A 558 -5.72 4.28 -24.54
CA ARG A 558 -5.76 3.01 -25.24
C ARG A 558 -6.14 1.88 -24.28
N VAL A 559 -6.88 0.91 -24.78
CA VAL A 559 -7.39 -0.22 -24.02
C VAL A 559 -7.06 -1.50 -24.77
N ASP A 560 -6.47 -2.48 -24.08
CA ASP A 560 -6.48 -3.87 -24.56
C ASP A 560 -7.80 -4.49 -24.15
N ALA A 561 -8.55 -5.04 -25.09
CA ALA A 561 -9.83 -5.65 -24.78
C ALA A 561 -9.77 -7.13 -25.15
N VAL A 562 -9.78 -8.00 -24.14
CA VAL A 562 -9.71 -9.45 -24.28
C VAL A 562 -11.05 -10.06 -23.86
N PRO A 563 -11.87 -10.56 -24.80
CA PRO A 563 -13.11 -11.26 -24.48
C PRO A 563 -12.81 -12.51 -23.64
N LEU A 564 -13.50 -12.66 -22.51
CA LEU A 564 -13.39 -13.86 -21.67
C LEU A 564 -14.52 -14.85 -21.97
N SER A 565 -15.71 -14.33 -22.31
CA SER A 565 -16.92 -15.09 -22.67
C SER A 565 -17.94 -14.15 -23.36
N ASP A 566 -19.10 -14.68 -23.75
CA ASP A 566 -20.25 -13.87 -24.21
C ASP A 566 -20.84 -12.95 -23.13
N HIS A 567 -20.39 -13.10 -21.88
CA HIS A 567 -20.89 -12.36 -20.72
C HIS A 567 -19.83 -11.47 -20.06
N ALA A 568 -18.54 -11.65 -20.34
CA ALA A 568 -17.47 -10.90 -19.69
C ALA A 568 -16.32 -10.55 -20.64
N ILE A 569 -15.79 -9.34 -20.49
CA ILE A 569 -14.59 -8.86 -21.19
C ILE A 569 -13.60 -8.27 -20.19
N GLN A 570 -12.31 -8.55 -20.39
CA GLN A 570 -11.23 -7.92 -19.65
C GLN A 570 -10.69 -6.73 -20.42
N LEU A 571 -10.58 -5.59 -19.75
CA LEU A 571 -10.00 -4.36 -20.31
C LEU A 571 -8.71 -4.01 -19.55
N SER A 572 -7.59 -3.84 -20.26
CA SER A 572 -6.27 -3.54 -19.68
C SER A 572 -5.78 -2.13 -20.05
N PHE A 573 -5.11 -1.47 -19.11
CA PHE A 573 -4.66 -0.08 -19.17
C PHE A 573 -3.23 0.06 -18.63
N ASP A 574 -2.40 0.94 -19.21
CA ASP A 574 -0.99 1.17 -18.82
C ASP A 574 -0.69 2.56 -18.25
N TYR A 575 -1.73 3.37 -17.96
CA TYR A 575 -1.53 4.78 -17.60
C TYR A 575 -1.28 5.05 -16.11
N ALA A 576 -1.51 4.05 -15.25
CA ALA A 576 -1.35 4.13 -13.81
C ALA A 576 -1.27 2.72 -13.21
N VAL A 577 -0.67 2.60 -12.03
CA VAL A 577 -0.74 1.38 -11.20
C VAL A 577 -1.56 1.72 -9.95
N PRO A 578 -2.85 1.36 -9.91
CA PRO A 578 -3.71 1.62 -8.77
C PRO A 578 -3.33 0.73 -7.59
N VAL A 579 -3.66 1.20 -6.39
CA VAL A 579 -3.49 0.37 -5.19
C VAL A 579 -4.61 -0.68 -5.16
N ASN A 580 -4.32 -1.85 -4.60
CA ASN A 580 -5.31 -2.91 -4.46
C ASN A 580 -6.58 -2.42 -3.72
N GLY A 581 -7.73 -2.83 -4.24
CA GLY A 581 -9.05 -2.39 -3.81
C GLY A 581 -9.50 -1.03 -4.35
N SER A 582 -8.90 -0.54 -5.45
CA SER A 582 -9.34 0.68 -6.14
C SER A 582 -10.35 0.39 -7.26
N PHE A 583 -11.01 1.42 -7.76
CA PHE A 583 -11.84 1.40 -8.96
C PHE A 583 -11.49 2.58 -9.89
N ALA A 584 -11.75 2.40 -11.18
CA ALA A 584 -11.60 3.42 -12.20
C ALA A 584 -12.95 3.73 -12.84
N ARG A 585 -13.15 4.99 -13.25
CA ARG A 585 -14.34 5.41 -14.01
C ARG A 585 -13.99 5.52 -15.48
N ILE A 586 -14.75 4.84 -16.32
CA ILE A 586 -14.55 4.77 -17.77
C ILE A 586 -15.81 5.21 -18.50
N SER A 587 -15.63 5.76 -19.71
CA SER A 587 -16.74 6.27 -20.52
C SER A 587 -16.44 6.16 -22.01
N THR A 588 -17.48 5.94 -22.82
CA THR A 588 -17.40 6.15 -24.28
C THR A 588 -17.81 7.56 -24.67
N ARG A 589 -18.72 8.18 -23.90
CA ARG A 589 -19.27 9.52 -24.11
C ARG A 589 -19.18 10.32 -22.81
N PRO A 590 -18.05 11.00 -22.53
CA PRO A 590 -17.74 11.57 -21.22
C PRO A 590 -18.73 12.64 -20.73
N LEU A 591 -19.48 13.28 -21.64
CA LEU A 591 -20.52 14.25 -21.28
C LEU A 591 -21.84 13.57 -20.85
N LEU A 592 -22.09 12.32 -21.25
CA LEU A 592 -23.38 11.64 -21.08
C LEU A 592 -23.35 10.57 -20.00
N GLU A 593 -22.27 9.80 -19.88
CA GLU A 593 -22.24 8.58 -19.04
C GLU A 593 -20.87 8.34 -18.40
N TRP A 594 -20.86 7.69 -17.24
CA TRP A 594 -19.65 7.24 -16.55
C TRP A 594 -19.92 5.93 -15.82
N HIS A 595 -19.07 4.92 -16.03
CA HIS A 595 -19.23 3.60 -15.43
C HIS A 595 -18.02 3.28 -14.56
N SER A 596 -18.26 2.79 -13.35
CA SER A 596 -17.19 2.51 -12.38
C SER A 596 -16.91 1.01 -12.32
N PHE A 597 -15.66 0.61 -12.52
CA PHE A 597 -15.21 -0.76 -12.42
C PHE A 597 -14.00 -0.86 -11.52
N ALA A 598 -13.95 -1.89 -10.70
CA ALA A 598 -12.81 -2.16 -9.85
C ALA A 598 -11.57 -2.54 -10.67
N THR A 599 -10.41 -2.11 -10.19
CA THR A 599 -9.14 -2.33 -10.85
C THR A 599 -8.43 -3.55 -10.26
N ILE A 600 -7.80 -4.32 -11.13
CA ILE A 600 -6.90 -5.44 -10.83
C ILE A 600 -5.48 -4.92 -11.10
N PRO A 601 -4.71 -4.56 -10.06
CA PRO A 601 -3.36 -4.02 -10.25
C PRO A 601 -2.43 -5.03 -10.93
N ALA A 602 -1.64 -4.56 -11.90
CA ALA A 602 -0.63 -5.35 -12.60
C ALA A 602 0.72 -4.60 -12.58
N PRO A 603 1.39 -4.50 -11.41
CA PRO A 603 2.61 -3.70 -11.24
C PRO A 603 3.82 -4.25 -12.01
N HIS A 604 3.83 -5.55 -12.33
CA HIS A 604 4.90 -6.22 -13.09
C HIS A 604 4.58 -6.40 -14.57
N GLY A 605 3.49 -5.78 -15.02
CA GLY A 605 3.00 -5.86 -16.38
C GLY A 605 1.79 -6.76 -16.58
N THR A 606 0.93 -6.36 -17.51
CA THR A 606 -0.14 -7.22 -18.03
C THR A 606 0.43 -8.08 -19.15
N ALA A 607 0.14 -9.38 -19.17
CA ALA A 607 0.37 -10.22 -20.34
C ALA A 607 -0.62 -9.78 -21.45
N SER A 608 -0.27 -8.68 -22.14
CA SER A 608 -1.05 -8.04 -23.19
C SER A 608 -0.27 -8.10 -24.49
N GLU A 609 -0.90 -8.60 -25.55
CA GLU A 609 -0.30 -8.64 -26.90
C GLU A 609 -0.08 -7.22 -27.45
N THR A 610 -0.93 -6.26 -27.08
CA THR A 610 -0.92 -4.91 -27.68
C THR A 610 -0.25 -3.84 -26.83
N LEU A 611 -0.26 -3.96 -25.50
CA LEU A 611 0.44 -3.04 -24.58
C LEU A 611 1.82 -3.58 -24.15
N GLY A 612 2.12 -4.85 -24.41
CA GLY A 612 3.31 -5.51 -23.89
C GLY A 612 3.27 -5.66 -22.37
N ASN A 613 4.40 -6.02 -21.76
CA ASN A 613 4.50 -6.25 -20.31
C ASN A 613 4.65 -4.93 -19.51
N ARG A 614 3.85 -3.91 -19.83
CA ARG A 614 3.89 -2.59 -19.19
C ARG A 614 3.08 -2.58 -17.89
N PRO A 615 3.60 -1.92 -16.83
CA PRO A 615 2.89 -1.83 -15.56
C PRO A 615 1.57 -1.07 -15.73
N GLY A 616 0.53 -1.55 -15.08
CA GLY A 616 -0.80 -1.02 -15.30
C GLY A 616 -1.85 -1.63 -14.39
N PHE A 617 -3.07 -1.75 -14.93
CA PHE A 617 -4.14 -2.52 -14.32
C PHE A 617 -5.10 -3.05 -15.38
N SER A 618 -5.83 -4.09 -15.02
CA SER A 618 -6.99 -4.56 -15.78
C SER A 618 -8.28 -4.36 -15.00
N LEU A 619 -9.41 -4.48 -15.68
CA LEU A 619 -10.73 -4.52 -15.09
C LEU A 619 -11.59 -5.52 -15.86
N VAL A 620 -12.59 -6.09 -15.19
CA VAL A 620 -13.53 -7.03 -15.82
C VAL A 620 -14.88 -6.35 -15.93
N VAL A 621 -15.40 -6.25 -17.16
CA VAL A 621 -16.74 -5.76 -17.46
C VAL A 621 -17.63 -6.96 -17.73
N SER A 622 -18.65 -7.15 -16.89
CA SER A 622 -19.66 -8.18 -17.08
C SER A 622 -20.96 -7.58 -17.63
N ASN A 623 -21.72 -8.37 -18.37
CA ASN A 623 -22.98 -7.94 -18.98
C ASN A 623 -24.05 -7.69 -17.89
N ALA A 624 -24.34 -6.42 -17.65
CA ALA A 624 -25.31 -5.94 -16.67
C ALA A 624 -26.29 -4.89 -17.24
N GLY A 625 -26.13 -4.49 -18.50
CA GLY A 625 -26.92 -3.45 -19.16
C GLY A 625 -26.39 -3.10 -20.54
N ASP A 626 -27.08 -2.19 -21.23
CA ASP A 626 -26.84 -1.88 -22.65
C ASP A 626 -25.40 -1.45 -22.93
N TRP A 627 -24.83 -0.60 -22.08
CA TRP A 627 -23.44 -0.15 -22.23
C TRP A 627 -22.44 -1.30 -22.12
N THR A 628 -22.55 -2.11 -21.05
CA THR A 628 -21.65 -3.26 -20.83
C THR A 628 -21.78 -4.30 -21.93
N LYS A 629 -23.00 -4.54 -22.42
CA LYS A 629 -23.29 -5.46 -23.52
C LYS A 629 -22.69 -4.96 -24.83
N ALA A 630 -22.76 -3.66 -25.10
CA ALA A 630 -22.12 -3.04 -26.25
C ALA A 630 -20.59 -3.13 -26.15
N CYS A 631 -20.02 -2.92 -24.96
CA CYS A 631 -18.58 -3.05 -24.71
C CYS A 631 -18.06 -4.47 -24.93
N ILE A 632 -18.86 -5.50 -24.61
CA ILE A 632 -18.50 -6.91 -24.84
C ILE A 632 -18.60 -7.27 -26.33
N ARG A 633 -19.71 -6.90 -26.99
CA ARG A 633 -19.96 -7.22 -28.40
C ARG A 633 -19.02 -6.49 -29.36
N ASN A 634 -18.69 -5.24 -29.01
CA ASN A 634 -17.81 -4.38 -29.80
C ASN A 634 -16.67 -3.88 -28.87
N PRO A 635 -15.63 -4.70 -28.66
CA PRO A 635 -14.50 -4.36 -27.79
C PRO A 635 -13.88 -3.00 -28.15
N PRO A 636 -13.84 -2.04 -27.21
CA PRO A 636 -13.30 -0.71 -27.50
C PRO A 636 -11.78 -0.74 -27.51
N THR A 637 -11.17 -0.04 -28.48
CA THR A 637 -9.70 0.17 -28.50
C THR A 637 -9.27 1.37 -27.67
N HIS A 638 -10.20 2.27 -27.36
CA HIS A 638 -9.97 3.49 -26.59
C HIS A 638 -11.17 3.81 -25.71
N LEU A 639 -10.91 4.25 -24.49
CA LEU A 639 -11.93 4.73 -23.57
C LEU A 639 -11.50 6.05 -22.93
N TRP A 640 -12.48 6.85 -22.54
CA TRP A 640 -12.25 8.05 -21.74
C TRP A 640 -12.14 7.66 -20.27
N VAL A 641 -11.11 8.17 -19.61
CA VAL A 641 -10.94 8.07 -18.17
C VAL A 641 -10.86 9.48 -17.58
N ARG A 642 -11.39 9.64 -16.37
CA ARG A 642 -11.39 10.92 -15.64
C ARG A 642 -10.88 10.68 -14.22
N GLY A 643 -10.07 11.62 -13.75
CA GLY A 643 -9.51 11.55 -12.40
C GLY A 643 -8.46 10.45 -12.24
N ARG A 644 -8.19 10.12 -10.98
CA ARG A 644 -7.27 9.03 -10.59
C ARG A 644 -8.10 7.82 -10.15
N PRO A 645 -7.57 6.59 -10.24
CA PRO A 645 -8.21 5.45 -9.58
C PRO A 645 -8.50 5.75 -8.11
N THR A 646 -9.69 5.40 -7.65
CA THR A 646 -10.23 5.76 -6.34
C THR A 646 -10.36 4.52 -5.46
N CYS A 647 -10.00 4.61 -4.19
CA CYS A 647 -10.14 3.52 -3.23
C CYS A 647 -11.63 3.11 -3.09
N GLY A 648 -11.88 1.82 -3.16
CA GLY A 648 -13.18 1.19 -2.98
C GLY A 648 -13.25 0.32 -1.73
N VAL A 649 -14.39 -0.34 -1.54
CA VAL A 649 -14.70 -1.12 -0.33
C VAL A 649 -13.64 -2.19 -0.05
N MET A 650 -13.06 -2.81 -1.07
CA MET A 650 -12.09 -3.88 -0.86
C MET A 650 -10.80 -3.41 -0.17
N ARG A 651 -10.51 -2.11 -0.20
CA ARG A 651 -9.38 -1.52 0.53
C ARG A 651 -9.44 -1.78 2.04
N ILE A 652 -10.63 -1.96 2.61
CA ILE A 652 -10.79 -2.21 4.05
C ILE A 652 -10.24 -3.58 4.49
N ALA A 653 -9.97 -4.51 3.57
CA ALA A 653 -9.39 -5.81 3.91
C ALA A 653 -8.02 -5.68 4.61
N THR A 654 -7.29 -4.59 4.36
CA THR A 654 -6.02 -4.30 5.04
C THR A 654 -6.15 -4.06 6.54
N LEU A 655 -7.37 -3.81 7.03
CA LEU A 655 -7.65 -3.59 8.44
C LEU A 655 -7.84 -4.88 9.23
N PHE A 656 -7.85 -6.05 8.59
CA PHE A 656 -8.22 -7.31 9.23
C PHE A 656 -7.15 -8.38 9.02
N ASN A 657 -6.94 -9.20 10.05
CA ASN A 657 -6.01 -10.32 10.01
C ASN A 657 -6.53 -11.48 9.14
N ARG A 658 -7.85 -11.69 9.12
CA ARG A 658 -8.51 -12.77 8.37
C ARG A 658 -9.86 -12.28 7.89
N VAL A 659 -10.17 -12.48 6.61
CA VAL A 659 -11.44 -12.06 6.01
C VAL A 659 -12.11 -13.19 5.23
N VAL A 660 -13.45 -13.18 5.25
CA VAL A 660 -14.25 -13.95 4.30
C VAL A 660 -14.82 -12.98 3.28
N ILE A 661 -14.64 -13.28 1.99
CA ILE A 661 -15.27 -12.54 0.90
C ILE A 661 -16.43 -13.33 0.32
N VAL A 662 -17.53 -12.63 0.04
CA VAL A 662 -18.75 -13.20 -0.54
C VAL A 662 -19.08 -12.44 -1.82
N ALA A 663 -19.19 -13.15 -2.94
CA ALA A 663 -19.57 -12.57 -4.22
C ALA A 663 -20.75 -13.30 -4.86
N THR A 664 -21.54 -12.57 -5.64
CA THR A 664 -22.55 -13.16 -6.53
C THR A 664 -22.42 -12.66 -7.95
N GLY A 665 -22.44 -13.56 -8.94
CA GLY A 665 -22.35 -13.21 -10.35
C GLY A 665 -21.14 -12.31 -10.62
N SER A 666 -21.39 -11.16 -11.27
CA SER A 666 -20.38 -10.15 -11.61
C SER A 666 -19.74 -9.44 -10.41
N GLY A 667 -20.27 -9.65 -9.19
CA GLY A 667 -19.66 -9.18 -7.95
C GLY A 667 -18.27 -9.76 -7.68
N ILE A 668 -17.84 -10.78 -8.43
CA ILE A 668 -16.47 -11.31 -8.38
C ILE A 668 -15.44 -10.34 -8.92
N GLY A 669 -15.79 -9.55 -9.96
CA GLY A 669 -14.85 -8.66 -10.65
C GLY A 669 -14.13 -7.71 -9.67
N PRO A 670 -14.87 -7.03 -8.78
CA PRO A 670 -14.25 -6.18 -7.76
C PRO A 670 -13.38 -6.83 -6.71
N LEU A 671 -13.43 -8.16 -6.59
CA LEU A 671 -12.60 -8.91 -5.66
C LEU A 671 -11.32 -9.43 -6.32
N LEU A 672 -11.24 -9.48 -7.65
CA LEU A 672 -10.14 -10.14 -8.37
C LEU A 672 -8.77 -9.54 -8.05
N GLY A 673 -8.67 -8.22 -7.85
CA GLY A 673 -7.42 -7.58 -7.43
C GLY A 673 -6.91 -8.09 -6.09
N HIS A 674 -7.82 -8.32 -5.14
CA HIS A 674 -7.48 -8.91 -3.83
C HIS A 674 -7.31 -10.41 -3.91
N ILE A 675 -8.10 -11.14 -4.70
CA ILE A 675 -7.96 -12.59 -4.84
C ILE A 675 -6.59 -12.93 -5.45
N ALA A 676 -6.16 -12.20 -6.49
CA ALA A 676 -4.87 -12.43 -7.12
C ALA A 676 -3.68 -12.08 -6.20
N GLN A 677 -3.85 -11.09 -5.32
CA GLN A 677 -2.84 -10.66 -4.35
C GLN A 677 -3.50 -10.33 -3.01
N PRO A 678 -3.78 -11.34 -2.16
CA PRO A 678 -4.51 -11.13 -0.92
C PRO A 678 -3.71 -10.27 0.06
N SER A 679 -4.33 -9.22 0.62
CA SER A 679 -3.69 -8.41 1.66
C SER A 679 -3.61 -9.12 3.02
N CYS A 680 -4.40 -10.17 3.21
CA CYS A 680 -4.47 -10.99 4.40
C CYS A 680 -5.05 -12.38 4.05
N PRO A 681 -4.88 -13.40 4.91
CA PRO A 681 -5.55 -14.69 4.78
C PRO A 681 -7.04 -14.53 4.48
N THR A 682 -7.48 -15.14 3.37
CA THR A 682 -8.80 -14.89 2.79
C THR A 682 -9.48 -16.19 2.41
N GLN A 683 -10.77 -16.32 2.73
CA GLN A 683 -11.65 -17.37 2.23
C GLN A 683 -12.75 -16.79 1.35
N LEU A 684 -13.25 -17.55 0.37
CA LEU A 684 -14.19 -17.06 -0.64
C LEU A 684 -15.45 -17.91 -0.73
N ILE A 685 -16.60 -17.25 -0.81
CA ILE A 685 -17.85 -17.82 -1.32
C ILE A 685 -18.22 -17.05 -2.58
N TRP A 686 -18.29 -17.73 -3.71
CA TRP A 686 -18.75 -17.15 -4.97
C TRP A 686 -19.90 -17.94 -5.55
N SER A 687 -21.05 -17.28 -5.73
CA SER A 687 -22.24 -17.90 -6.31
C SER A 687 -22.57 -17.28 -7.67
N ALA A 688 -22.61 -18.08 -8.73
CA ALA A 688 -22.94 -17.61 -10.07
C ALA A 688 -23.62 -18.72 -10.90
N PRO A 689 -24.39 -18.38 -11.96
CA PRO A 689 -24.91 -19.38 -12.89
C PRO A 689 -23.79 -19.85 -13.83
N SER A 690 -23.46 -21.13 -13.79
CA SER A 690 -22.38 -21.73 -14.61
C SER A 690 -21.10 -20.88 -14.62
N PRO A 691 -20.42 -20.73 -13.47
CA PRO A 691 -19.33 -19.76 -13.28
C PRO A 691 -18.23 -19.85 -14.35
N GLU A 692 -17.82 -21.06 -14.73
CA GLU A 692 -16.78 -21.29 -15.74
C GLU A 692 -17.21 -20.82 -17.14
N GLN A 693 -18.43 -21.17 -17.56
CA GLN A 693 -18.98 -20.75 -18.87
C GLN A 693 -19.22 -19.23 -18.91
N THR A 694 -19.66 -18.65 -17.79
CA THR A 694 -20.07 -17.25 -17.73
C THR A 694 -18.88 -16.29 -17.59
N PHE A 695 -17.85 -16.65 -16.83
CA PHE A 695 -16.73 -15.74 -16.53
C PHE A 695 -15.38 -16.20 -17.12
N GLY A 696 -15.33 -17.42 -17.63
CA GLY A 696 -14.13 -18.00 -18.23
C GLY A 696 -13.26 -18.75 -17.23
N LYS A 697 -12.55 -19.76 -17.74
CA LYS A 697 -11.70 -20.67 -16.96
C LYS A 697 -10.55 -19.94 -16.25
N GLY A 698 -9.96 -18.92 -16.87
CA GLY A 698 -8.83 -18.18 -16.29
C GLY A 698 -9.12 -17.50 -14.94
N ILE A 699 -10.36 -17.02 -14.74
CA ILE A 699 -10.78 -16.46 -13.45
C ILE A 699 -10.88 -17.57 -12.39
N LEU A 700 -11.48 -18.72 -12.74
CA LEU A 700 -11.60 -19.85 -11.81
C LEU A 700 -10.23 -20.42 -11.44
N ASP A 701 -9.33 -20.56 -12.40
CA ASP A 701 -7.96 -21.04 -12.16
C ASP A 701 -7.21 -20.08 -11.24
N THR A 702 -7.43 -18.77 -11.38
CA THR A 702 -6.85 -17.76 -10.48
C THR A 702 -7.42 -17.86 -9.08
N ILE A 703 -8.74 -18.06 -8.94
CA ILE A 703 -9.40 -18.28 -7.65
C ILE A 703 -8.85 -19.54 -6.98
N ARG A 704 -8.89 -20.70 -7.65
CA ARG A 704 -8.45 -21.99 -7.09
C ARG A 704 -6.97 -21.98 -6.73
N ARG A 705 -6.13 -21.28 -7.50
CA ARG A 705 -4.70 -21.13 -7.21
C ARG A 705 -4.45 -20.28 -5.97
N SER A 706 -5.22 -19.20 -5.79
CA SER A 706 -4.98 -18.21 -4.73
C SER A 706 -5.70 -18.57 -3.43
N ILE A 707 -6.86 -19.24 -3.53
CA ILE A 707 -7.72 -19.69 -2.44
C ILE A 707 -8.17 -21.12 -2.77
N PRO A 708 -7.38 -22.15 -2.39
CA PRO A 708 -7.67 -23.55 -2.72
C PRO A 708 -9.04 -24.04 -2.21
N ASP A 709 -9.44 -23.59 -1.01
CA ASP A 709 -10.70 -23.97 -0.39
C ASP A 709 -11.87 -23.05 -0.75
N ALA A 710 -11.78 -22.30 -1.85
CA ALA A 710 -12.84 -21.39 -2.29
C ALA A 710 -14.14 -22.14 -2.60
N VAL A 711 -15.26 -21.67 -2.04
CA VAL A 711 -16.59 -22.23 -2.27
C VAL A 711 -17.18 -21.61 -3.53
N ILE A 712 -17.15 -22.35 -4.64
CA ILE A 712 -17.71 -21.92 -5.94
C ILE A 712 -19.08 -22.59 -6.17
N HIS A 713 -20.16 -21.86 -5.88
CA HIS A 713 -21.54 -22.38 -5.95
C HIS A 713 -22.21 -22.11 -7.29
N ASP A 714 -22.37 -23.16 -8.12
CA ASP A 714 -23.13 -23.07 -9.37
C ASP A 714 -24.65 -23.09 -9.11
N THR A 715 -25.28 -21.94 -9.31
CA THR A 715 -26.72 -21.76 -9.09
C THR A 715 -27.63 -22.50 -10.08
N ARG A 716 -27.13 -22.90 -11.25
CA ARG A 716 -27.91 -23.71 -12.20
C ARG A 716 -27.99 -25.17 -11.79
N LEU A 717 -26.92 -25.68 -11.19
CA LEU A 717 -26.84 -27.08 -10.75
C LEU A 717 -27.41 -27.27 -9.33
N LYS A 718 -27.08 -26.36 -8.40
CA LYS A 718 -27.35 -26.52 -6.96
C LYS A 718 -28.45 -25.61 -6.42
N GLY A 719 -29.11 -24.83 -7.28
CA GLY A 719 -30.10 -23.83 -6.87
C GLY A 719 -29.48 -22.64 -6.13
N ARG A 720 -30.31 -21.80 -5.51
CA ARG A 720 -29.84 -20.58 -4.81
C ARG A 720 -29.33 -20.90 -3.41
N PRO A 721 -28.08 -20.54 -3.05
CA PRO A 721 -27.54 -20.82 -1.73
C PRO A 721 -28.09 -19.88 -0.66
N ASP A 722 -28.14 -20.34 0.60
CA ASP A 722 -28.34 -19.43 1.73
C ASP A 722 -27.01 -18.80 2.15
N LEU A 723 -26.65 -17.73 1.45
CA LEU A 723 -25.41 -16.99 1.66
C LEU A 723 -25.25 -16.45 3.10
N VAL A 724 -26.33 -16.28 3.86
CA VAL A 724 -26.25 -15.83 5.24
C VAL A 724 -25.64 -16.91 6.13
N THR A 725 -26.17 -18.13 6.02
CA THR A 725 -25.74 -19.30 6.78
C THR A 725 -24.34 -19.72 6.37
N MET A 726 -24.09 -19.83 5.06
CA MET A 726 -22.77 -20.16 4.52
C MET A 726 -21.70 -19.16 4.96
N ALA A 727 -21.96 -17.86 4.84
CA ALA A 727 -20.99 -16.85 5.24
C ALA A 727 -20.74 -16.82 6.76
N PHE A 728 -21.77 -17.09 7.57
CA PHE A 728 -21.63 -17.15 9.02
C PHE A 728 -20.77 -18.33 9.46
N ASN A 729 -21.10 -19.53 8.97
CA ASN A 729 -20.37 -20.75 9.33
C ASN A 729 -18.93 -20.67 8.81
N LEU A 730 -18.71 -20.22 7.58
CA LEU A 730 -17.36 -20.04 7.04
C LEU A 730 -16.56 -18.99 7.81
N ALA A 731 -17.19 -17.88 8.23
CA ALA A 731 -16.52 -16.86 9.04
C ALA A 731 -16.11 -17.40 10.42
N ARG A 732 -16.96 -18.22 11.05
CA ARG A 732 -16.65 -18.86 12.32
C ARG A 732 -15.52 -19.88 12.18
N ASP A 733 -15.64 -20.79 11.21
CA ASP A 733 -14.67 -21.87 10.99
C ASP A 733 -13.30 -21.32 10.58
N PHE A 734 -13.28 -20.26 9.77
CA PHE A 734 -12.07 -19.57 9.37
C PHE A 734 -11.57 -18.55 10.41
N ASN A 735 -12.25 -18.38 11.55
CA ASN A 735 -11.96 -17.36 12.56
C ASN A 735 -11.75 -15.96 11.93
N ALA A 736 -12.66 -15.58 11.04
CA ALA A 736 -12.61 -14.33 10.29
C ALA A 736 -13.04 -13.15 11.17
N GLU A 737 -12.27 -12.07 11.11
CA GLU A 737 -12.60 -10.83 11.84
C GLU A 737 -13.68 -10.02 11.12
N ALA A 738 -13.80 -10.19 9.81
CA ALA A 738 -14.77 -9.49 8.98
C ALA A 738 -15.20 -10.29 7.75
N VAL A 739 -16.43 -10.02 7.30
CA VAL A 739 -16.99 -10.51 6.04
C VAL A 739 -17.18 -9.33 5.07
N ILE A 740 -16.66 -9.43 3.85
CA ILE A 740 -16.83 -8.42 2.81
C ILE A 740 -17.70 -9.01 1.70
N ILE A 741 -18.86 -8.41 1.43
CA ILE A 741 -19.80 -8.89 0.42
C ILE A 741 -19.95 -7.92 -0.75
N ILE A 742 -19.89 -8.46 -1.96
CA ILE A 742 -20.19 -7.74 -3.21
C ILE A 742 -21.27 -8.50 -3.97
N SER A 743 -22.49 -7.99 -3.87
CA SER A 743 -23.70 -8.56 -4.48
C SER A 743 -24.70 -7.44 -4.79
N ASN A 744 -25.85 -7.81 -5.36
CA ASN A 744 -26.97 -6.87 -5.52
C ASN A 744 -27.43 -6.32 -4.16
N GLU A 745 -28.10 -5.16 -4.18
CA GLU A 745 -28.50 -4.44 -2.97
C GLU A 745 -29.29 -5.33 -1.98
N LYS A 746 -30.22 -6.15 -2.48
CA LYS A 746 -31.11 -6.98 -1.66
C LYS A 746 -30.34 -8.07 -0.92
N ILE A 747 -29.44 -8.79 -1.61
CA ILE A 747 -28.62 -9.85 -1.02
C ILE A 747 -27.59 -9.24 -0.07
N THR A 748 -26.91 -8.17 -0.48
CA THR A 748 -25.95 -7.43 0.37
C THR A 748 -26.60 -7.01 1.68
N LYS A 749 -27.78 -6.39 1.65
CA LYS A 749 -28.53 -6.00 2.87
C LYS A 749 -28.94 -7.22 3.71
N LYS A 750 -29.35 -8.33 3.08
CA LYS A 750 -29.72 -9.57 3.78
C LYS A 750 -28.52 -10.17 4.53
N VAL A 751 -27.37 -10.30 3.88
CA VAL A 751 -26.16 -10.90 4.45
C VAL A 751 -25.55 -10.00 5.53
N VAL A 752 -25.35 -8.72 5.25
CA VAL A 752 -24.82 -7.77 6.25
C VAL A 752 -25.70 -7.76 7.50
N TYR A 753 -27.02 -7.63 7.35
CA TYR A 753 -27.93 -7.69 8.49
C TYR A 753 -27.87 -9.04 9.22
N GLY A 754 -27.83 -10.14 8.48
CA GLY A 754 -27.81 -11.49 9.05
C GLY A 754 -26.55 -11.78 9.88
N LEU A 755 -25.40 -11.25 9.47
CA LEU A 755 -24.10 -11.41 10.13
C LEU A 755 -23.91 -10.42 11.29
N GLU A 756 -24.19 -9.13 11.07
CA GLU A 756 -24.00 -8.12 12.11
C GLU A 756 -24.92 -8.36 13.32
N THR A 757 -26.12 -8.90 13.11
CA THR A 757 -27.05 -9.23 14.21
C THR A 757 -26.62 -10.46 15.02
N ARG A 758 -25.55 -11.14 14.59
CA ARG A 758 -24.92 -12.29 15.24
C ARG A 758 -23.46 -12.03 15.62
N GLY A 759 -23.07 -10.75 15.68
CA GLY A 759 -21.73 -10.36 16.16
C GLY A 759 -20.61 -10.45 15.12
N VAL A 760 -20.89 -10.88 13.89
CA VAL A 760 -19.89 -10.91 12.81
C VAL A 760 -19.86 -9.56 12.09
N SER A 761 -18.70 -8.90 12.06
CA SER A 761 -18.54 -7.64 11.32
C SER A 761 -18.69 -7.89 9.83
N ALA A 762 -19.67 -7.26 9.18
CA ALA A 762 -19.94 -7.45 7.77
C ALA A 762 -20.02 -6.12 7.01
N TYR A 763 -19.38 -6.05 5.85
CA TYR A 763 -19.28 -4.86 5.03
C TYR A 763 -19.71 -5.17 3.61
N GLY A 764 -20.44 -4.27 2.98
CA GLY A 764 -20.81 -4.45 1.59
C GLY A 764 -20.82 -3.14 0.84
N ALA A 765 -20.45 -3.21 -0.44
CA ALA A 765 -20.65 -2.10 -1.35
C ALA A 765 -22.15 -1.96 -1.61
N ILE A 766 -22.85 -1.29 -0.71
CA ILE A 766 -24.22 -0.87 -0.97
C ILE A 766 -24.10 0.31 -1.92
N PHE A 767 -24.57 0.15 -3.16
CA PHE A 767 -24.86 1.27 -4.07
C PHE A 767 -26.05 2.09 -3.50
N ASP A 768 -25.96 2.56 -2.25
CA ASP A 768 -26.82 3.60 -1.66
C ASP A 768 -26.20 4.99 -1.93
N SER A 769 -25.01 5.04 -2.58
CA SER A 769 -24.33 6.27 -2.96
C SER A 769 -25.06 6.97 -4.07
#